data_AF-A0AAU8MV28-F1
#
_entry.id   AF-A0AAU8MV28-F1
#
_cell.length_a   1.000
_cell.length_b   1.000
_cell.length_c   1.000
_cell.angle_alpha   90.00
_cell.angle_beta   90.00
_cell.angle_gamma   90.00
#
_symmetry.space_group_name_H-M   'P 1'
#
loop_
_entity.id
_entity.type
_entity.pdbx_description
1 polymer ?
#
loop_
_entity_poly.entity_id
_entity_poly.type
_entity_poly.pdbx_seq_one_letter_code
_entity_poly.pdbx_strand_id
1 'polypeptide(L)'
;MAYFALPAIKLPRYRFDYGSRLDAILPVDAPGVSASASLILPVSYRRRDGGSQTEVQATVEVVQGLPLSLLGLFGGGADVRQRALGTLALFVQALQSMERRNPLAALAAGADRRRYRRGECAAENLYIACQCLVGPLGLDALGGAPATDPVLYRSVRRALERLQRMARNDAPASALRSLMPALSYFNGRIYDAGVYTPLDDACRMRSLALQRLRVAPGGESRYLQWIAMSLRSLEQQGIAHAQIGVDPDQVAAANAVVAAYNGVRQTAYKLLVRVAPGAGPGGLAEQLRARVLPVFQDPGLSEAIGIDLRGCGVGDYRVWLDFLAAQSTSLSQCFGAAADARALQLCNRVACADGAGLAADNRSAIGYAMAYAPRLPDAGFYAAYADRISAALAPGRADIAPLGVFDTLFGATTLSIDGLILRRYEAGSERSRGLVAEAGRRDTMALCRALDRPLPAAAVSLPPASTPQSAYATLTAAQYPFGFRLGQACHYRGYVGARYPLLAFDTRLDEGAPACIGQSGSVRPGYVDTDALQALGDRLAFTGLQALEPTQIDALMDLVRGADSLADLLSQGQNVLQPMLAAALAPIGPALSSDQGYAAFAALVEAMVGDSALRSLWFDALARALNLFINWRAYLLASGGQGATHADVQDAFLRTVLLLAYALVPLDAGAGAQSQVGTQLQQLVGAVAAAYWQTSVGPLAANTDARTSTATIAGYKAPASVVTVTRNAAPA
;
A
#
# COMPACT_ATOMS: atom_id res chain seq x y z
N MET A 1 18.77 29.84 -14.68
CA MET A 1 18.21 28.98 -13.63
C MET A 1 16.95 29.65 -13.13
N ALA A 2 15.80 28.98 -13.20
CA ALA A 2 14.53 29.57 -12.76
C ALA A 2 14.23 29.14 -11.32
N TYR A 3 14.00 30.12 -10.45
CA TYR A 3 13.53 29.88 -9.11
C TYR A 3 12.04 29.51 -9.15
N PHE A 4 11.69 28.40 -8.51
CA PHE A 4 10.34 27.87 -8.43
C PHE A 4 9.91 27.88 -6.96
N ALA A 5 8.83 28.59 -6.64
CA ALA A 5 8.30 28.62 -5.28
C ALA A 5 6.78 28.68 -5.32
N LEU A 6 6.14 27.56 -5.02
CA LEU A 6 4.71 27.56 -4.81
C LEU A 6 4.43 28.29 -3.48
N PRO A 7 3.58 29.33 -3.47
CA PRO A 7 3.02 29.87 -2.24
C PRO A 7 2.38 28.75 -1.41
N ALA A 8 2.13 28.99 -0.11
CA ALA A 8 1.52 28.00 0.76
C ALA A 8 0.22 27.44 0.14
N ILE A 9 0.27 26.19 -0.29
CA ILE A 9 -0.84 25.49 -0.89
C ILE A 9 -1.69 24.89 0.22
N LYS A 10 -2.99 25.20 0.21
CA LYS A 10 -3.97 24.55 1.08
C LYS A 10 -4.44 23.25 0.41
N LEU A 11 -3.93 22.13 0.92
CA LEU A 11 -4.29 20.79 0.47
C LEU A 11 -5.54 20.30 1.20
N PRO A 12 -6.67 20.07 0.49
CA PRO A 12 -7.78 19.32 1.06
C PRO A 12 -7.33 17.88 1.35
N ARG A 13 -8.02 17.22 2.28
CA ARG A 13 -7.79 15.79 2.50
C ARG A 13 -8.29 14.98 1.31
N TYR A 14 -7.40 14.18 0.74
CA TYR A 14 -7.73 13.20 -0.29
C TYR A 14 -8.60 12.09 0.31
N ARG A 15 -9.76 11.83 -0.28
CA ARG A 15 -10.84 11.03 0.33
C ARG A 15 -10.79 9.54 0.02
N PHE A 16 -9.92 9.11 -0.89
CA PHE A 16 -9.95 7.76 -1.46
C PHE A 16 -8.71 6.96 -1.03
N ASP A 17 -8.84 5.65 -0.90
CA ASP A 17 -7.71 4.72 -0.82
C ASP A 17 -8.01 3.48 -1.65
N TYR A 18 -7.27 3.32 -2.73
CA TYR A 18 -7.53 2.29 -3.73
C TYR A 18 -6.84 0.94 -3.45
N GLY A 19 -5.99 0.81 -2.43
CA GLY A 19 -5.17 -0.39 -2.29
C GLY A 19 -4.58 -0.68 -0.91
N SER A 20 -5.30 -0.36 0.17
CA SER A 20 -4.92 -0.76 1.52
C SER A 20 -5.02 -2.26 1.74
N ARG A 21 -4.27 -2.76 2.71
CA ARG A 21 -4.43 -4.12 3.25
C ARG A 21 -4.91 -4.06 4.68
N LEU A 22 -5.93 -4.86 5.02
CA LEU A 22 -6.49 -4.82 6.37
C LEU A 22 -5.44 -5.11 7.45
N ASP A 23 -4.57 -6.09 7.21
CA ASP A 23 -3.43 -6.46 8.07
C ASP A 23 -2.32 -5.39 8.15
N ALA A 24 -2.43 -4.29 7.43
CA ALA A 24 -1.46 -3.22 7.40
C ALA A 24 -2.00 -1.87 7.91
N ILE A 25 -3.31 -1.62 7.89
CA ILE A 25 -3.86 -0.28 8.20
C ILE A 25 -3.45 0.23 9.59
N LEU A 26 -3.58 -0.61 10.62
CA LEU A 26 -3.23 -0.18 11.97
C LEU A 26 -1.71 -0.22 12.19
N PRO A 27 -1.10 0.92 12.59
CA PRO A 27 0.31 0.96 12.96
C PRO A 27 0.56 0.13 14.21
N VAL A 28 1.81 -0.31 14.41
CA VAL A 28 2.17 -1.00 15.68
C VAL A 28 1.96 -0.07 16.85
N ASP A 29 2.52 1.15 16.77
CA ASP A 29 2.41 2.22 17.75
C ASP A 29 2.08 3.53 17.03
N ALA A 30 1.23 4.36 17.64
CA ALA A 30 0.86 5.66 17.10
C ALA A 30 0.69 6.66 18.24
N PRO A 31 1.81 7.23 18.75
CA PRO A 31 1.77 8.19 19.84
C PRO A 31 0.87 9.38 19.48
N GLY A 32 -0.11 9.68 20.34
CA GLY A 32 -1.02 10.81 20.13
C GLY A 32 -2.16 10.57 19.14
N VAL A 33 -2.25 9.39 18.53
CA VAL A 33 -3.37 9.01 17.65
C VAL A 33 -4.32 8.09 18.40
N SER A 34 -5.56 8.54 18.60
CA SER A 34 -6.57 7.80 19.35
C SER A 34 -7.97 8.05 18.79
N ALA A 35 -8.90 7.15 19.10
CA ALA A 35 -10.29 7.27 18.72
C ALA A 35 -10.86 8.60 19.27
N SER A 36 -11.26 9.49 18.36
CA SER A 36 -11.71 10.85 18.69
C SER A 36 -13.13 10.89 19.22
N ALA A 37 -13.89 9.82 19.00
CA ALA A 37 -15.23 9.61 19.52
C ALA A 37 -15.45 8.10 19.68
N SER A 38 -16.36 7.74 20.59
CA SER A 38 -16.78 6.35 20.75
C SER A 38 -17.54 5.86 19.51
N LEU A 39 -17.40 4.57 19.22
CA LEU A 39 -18.05 3.88 18.12
C LEU A 39 -18.61 2.56 18.64
N ILE A 40 -19.89 2.31 18.37
CA ILE A 40 -20.57 1.07 18.72
C ILE A 40 -21.18 0.49 17.44
N LEU A 41 -20.83 -0.75 17.11
CA LEU A 41 -21.31 -1.43 15.91
C LEU A 41 -21.98 -2.76 16.31
N PRO A 42 -23.27 -2.94 16.02
CA PRO A 42 -23.88 -4.26 16.04
C PRO A 42 -23.39 -5.07 14.84
N VAL A 43 -22.81 -6.24 15.07
CA VAL A 43 -22.22 -7.08 14.04
C VAL A 43 -22.79 -8.49 14.14
N SER A 44 -23.33 -8.99 13.03
CA SER A 44 -23.72 -10.40 12.87
C SER A 44 -23.12 -10.98 11.60
N TYR A 45 -22.53 -12.17 11.69
CA TYR A 45 -22.03 -12.89 10.52
C TYR A 45 -21.96 -14.40 10.76
N ARG A 46 -21.91 -15.18 9.67
CA ARG A 46 -21.73 -16.64 9.73
C ARG A 46 -20.26 -17.00 9.60
N ARG A 47 -19.73 -17.75 10.56
CA ARG A 47 -18.39 -18.31 10.54
C ARG A 47 -18.45 -19.78 10.14
N ARG A 48 -17.55 -20.21 9.25
CA ARG A 48 -17.36 -21.64 8.92
C ARG A 48 -16.13 -22.17 9.63
N ASP A 49 -16.32 -23.08 10.58
CA ASP A 49 -15.24 -23.79 11.27
C ASP A 49 -15.41 -25.30 11.05
N GLY A 50 -14.43 -25.95 10.44
CA GLY A 50 -14.40 -27.41 10.30
C GLY A 50 -15.62 -28.03 9.62
N GLY A 51 -16.30 -27.28 8.73
CA GLY A 51 -17.53 -27.71 8.05
C GLY A 51 -18.84 -27.34 8.77
N SER A 52 -18.77 -26.88 10.03
CA SER A 52 -19.93 -26.34 10.76
C SER A 52 -20.08 -24.83 10.53
N GLN A 53 -21.32 -24.35 10.42
CA GLN A 53 -21.62 -22.92 10.39
C GLN A 53 -22.08 -22.47 11.79
N THR A 54 -21.43 -21.44 12.32
CA THR A 54 -21.80 -20.81 13.59
C THR A 54 -22.16 -19.36 13.33
N GLU A 55 -23.31 -18.92 13.84
CA GLU A 55 -23.66 -17.52 13.83
C GLU A 55 -22.91 -16.78 14.95
N VAL A 56 -22.24 -15.69 14.60
CA VAL A 56 -21.55 -14.82 15.53
C VAL A 56 -22.35 -13.54 15.62
N GLN A 57 -22.85 -13.21 16.80
CA GLN A 57 -23.47 -11.91 17.11
C GLN A 57 -22.64 -11.23 18.18
N ALA A 58 -22.20 -10.00 17.91
CA ALA A 58 -21.37 -9.22 18.82
C ALA A 58 -21.68 -7.72 18.69
N THR A 59 -21.52 -7.01 19.80
CA THR A 59 -21.42 -5.55 19.77
C THR A 59 -19.94 -5.18 19.84
N VAL A 60 -19.44 -4.51 18.82
CA VAL A 60 -18.06 -4.04 18.73
C VAL A 60 -18.00 -2.61 19.24
N GLU A 61 -17.17 -2.35 20.24
CA GLU A 61 -16.99 -1.02 20.81
C GLU A 61 -15.55 -0.54 20.61
N VAL A 62 -15.40 0.68 20.11
CA VAL A 62 -14.14 1.44 20.11
C VAL A 62 -14.40 2.68 20.94
N VAL A 63 -13.94 2.68 22.19
CA VAL A 63 -14.14 3.82 23.11
C VAL A 63 -13.31 5.03 22.71
N GLN A 64 -13.83 6.23 22.98
CA GLN A 64 -13.05 7.46 22.84
C GLN A 64 -11.75 7.38 23.65
N GLY A 65 -10.65 7.89 23.10
CA GLY A 65 -9.33 7.86 23.71
C GLY A 65 -8.58 6.54 23.52
N LEU A 66 -9.21 5.50 22.95
CA LEU A 66 -8.50 4.25 22.63
C LEU A 66 -7.42 4.50 21.56
N PRO A 67 -6.14 4.16 21.81
CA PRO A 67 -5.10 4.28 20.80
C PRO A 67 -5.39 3.43 19.57
N LEU A 68 -5.39 4.05 18.39
CA LEU A 68 -5.62 3.34 17.12
C LEU A 68 -4.34 2.68 16.64
N SER A 69 -3.92 1.64 17.36
CA SER A 69 -2.69 0.89 17.09
C SER A 69 -2.79 -0.57 17.55
N LEU A 70 -1.87 -1.42 17.11
CA LEU A 70 -1.79 -2.80 17.62
C LEU A 70 -1.46 -2.82 19.12
N LEU A 71 -0.61 -1.91 19.62
CA LEU A 71 -0.39 -1.79 21.06
C LEU A 71 -1.69 -1.48 21.82
N GLY A 72 -2.54 -0.61 21.26
CA GLY A 72 -3.85 -0.32 21.83
C GLY A 72 -4.73 -1.58 21.93
N LEU A 73 -4.86 -2.30 20.81
CA LEU A 73 -5.64 -3.55 20.72
C LEU A 73 -5.17 -4.62 21.72
N PHE A 74 -3.86 -4.88 21.77
CA PHE A 74 -3.28 -5.94 22.60
C PHE A 74 -3.17 -5.54 24.07
N GLY A 75 -3.03 -4.24 24.36
CA GLY A 75 -2.98 -3.70 25.72
C GLY A 75 -4.34 -3.69 26.41
N GLY A 76 -5.43 -3.47 25.66
CA GLY A 76 -6.79 -3.36 26.18
C GLY A 76 -7.06 -2.05 26.93
N GLY A 77 -8.34 -1.67 27.07
CA GLY A 77 -8.77 -0.46 27.79
C GLY A 77 -8.32 0.86 27.14
N ALA A 78 -8.54 2.00 27.79
CA ALA A 78 -8.02 3.32 27.38
C ALA A 78 -7.22 3.97 28.52
N ASP A 79 -6.46 3.16 29.26
CA ASP A 79 -5.72 3.58 30.45
C ASP A 79 -4.22 3.83 30.19
N VAL A 80 -3.55 4.49 31.15
CA VAL A 80 -2.13 4.87 31.05
C VAL A 80 -1.19 3.65 30.96
N ARG A 81 -1.61 2.47 31.41
CA ARG A 81 -0.80 1.23 31.41
C ARG A 81 -0.94 0.45 30.10
N GLN A 82 -1.98 0.72 29.31
CA GLN A 82 -2.30 0.03 28.06
C GLN A 82 -1.09 -0.11 27.15
N ARG A 83 -0.34 0.97 26.91
CA ARG A 83 0.81 0.93 25.98
C ARG A 83 1.88 -0.05 26.45
N ALA A 84 2.17 -0.10 27.75
CA ALA A 84 3.13 -1.05 28.33
C ALA A 84 2.61 -2.49 28.26
N LEU A 85 1.33 -2.71 28.57
CA LEU A 85 0.68 -4.02 28.47
C LEU A 85 0.67 -4.54 27.04
N GLY A 86 0.32 -3.69 26.08
CA GLY A 86 0.31 -3.99 24.65
C GLY A 86 1.71 -4.29 24.12
N THR A 87 2.72 -3.52 24.55
CA THR A 87 4.13 -3.74 24.19
C THR A 87 4.58 -5.13 24.58
N LEU A 88 4.36 -5.52 25.84
CA LEU A 88 4.72 -6.84 26.31
C LEU A 88 3.89 -7.93 25.62
N ALA A 89 2.58 -7.74 25.49
CA ALA A 89 1.67 -8.72 24.90
C ALA A 89 2.04 -9.03 23.45
N LEU A 90 2.31 -8.02 22.62
CA LEU A 90 2.74 -8.22 21.23
C LEU A 90 4.06 -8.95 21.15
N PHE A 91 5.06 -8.58 21.96
CA PHE A 91 6.35 -9.24 21.95
C PHE A 91 6.22 -10.72 22.35
N VAL A 92 5.40 -11.03 23.36
CA VAL A 92 5.07 -12.40 23.77
C VAL A 92 4.39 -13.17 22.62
N GLN A 93 3.46 -12.57 21.87
CA GLN A 93 2.86 -13.23 20.71
C GLN A 93 3.88 -13.58 19.62
N ALA A 94 4.87 -12.70 19.41
CA ALA A 94 5.96 -12.95 18.48
C ALA A 94 6.80 -14.18 18.91
N LEU A 95 7.22 -14.24 20.19
CA LEU A 95 7.95 -15.37 20.77
C LEU A 95 7.18 -16.68 20.63
N GLN A 96 5.90 -16.68 21.00
CA GLN A 96 5.08 -17.88 20.90
C GLN A 96 4.87 -18.31 19.44
N SER A 97 4.97 -17.40 18.46
CA SER A 97 4.87 -17.73 17.03
C SER A 97 6.13 -18.44 16.56
N MET A 98 7.31 -18.03 17.04
CA MET A 98 8.57 -18.75 16.80
C MET A 98 8.59 -20.14 17.45
N GLU A 99 8.00 -20.32 18.63
CA GLU A 99 7.91 -21.65 19.26
C GLU A 99 7.15 -22.69 18.41
N ARG A 100 6.18 -22.26 17.59
CA ARG A 100 5.26 -23.16 16.85
C ARG A 100 5.45 -23.16 15.34
N ARG A 101 5.76 -22.01 14.76
CA ARG A 101 5.74 -21.77 13.30
C ARG A 101 6.95 -20.92 12.86
N ASN A 102 8.13 -21.21 13.41
CA ASN A 102 9.38 -20.52 13.07
C ASN A 102 9.66 -20.57 11.54
N PRO A 103 9.66 -19.43 10.83
CA PRO A 103 9.98 -19.38 9.41
C PRO A 103 11.37 -19.91 9.08
N LEU A 104 12.38 -19.63 9.92
CA LEU A 104 13.76 -20.09 9.71
C LEU A 104 13.90 -21.61 9.90
N ALA A 105 13.17 -22.19 10.85
CA ALA A 105 13.14 -23.65 11.01
C ALA A 105 12.46 -24.33 9.81
N ALA A 106 11.36 -23.75 9.31
CA ALA A 106 10.69 -24.26 8.12
C ALA A 106 11.56 -24.12 6.85
N LEU A 107 12.38 -23.08 6.76
CA LEU A 107 13.37 -22.92 5.70
C LEU A 107 14.46 -24.00 5.80
N ALA A 108 15.04 -24.20 6.99
CA ALA A 108 16.08 -25.19 7.22
C ALA A 108 15.63 -26.63 6.88
N ALA A 109 14.36 -26.95 7.13
CA ALA A 109 13.75 -28.23 6.79
C ALA A 109 13.29 -28.34 5.31
N GLY A 110 13.35 -27.26 4.53
CA GLY A 110 12.87 -27.22 3.16
C GLY A 110 13.80 -27.93 2.16
N ALA A 111 13.22 -28.59 1.16
CA ALA A 111 13.97 -29.24 0.07
C ALA A 111 14.74 -28.23 -0.80
N ASP A 112 14.16 -27.04 -1.02
CA ASP A 112 14.78 -25.94 -1.76
C ASP A 112 14.93 -24.72 -0.84
N ARG A 113 16.12 -24.58 -0.25
CA ARG A 113 16.49 -23.49 0.67
C ARG A 113 16.71 -22.15 -0.04
N ARG A 114 16.81 -22.15 -1.38
CA ARG A 114 16.97 -20.90 -2.16
C ARG A 114 15.66 -20.14 -2.28
N ARG A 115 14.51 -20.80 -2.08
CA ARG A 115 13.22 -20.10 -2.05
C ARG A 115 13.12 -19.23 -0.80
N TYR A 116 12.76 -17.97 -1.02
CA TYR A 116 12.45 -17.05 0.06
C TYR A 116 11.31 -17.59 0.93
N ARG A 117 11.46 -17.52 2.24
CA ARG A 117 10.43 -17.94 3.19
C ARG A 117 9.83 -16.71 3.84
N ARG A 118 8.62 -16.34 3.40
CA ARG A 118 7.86 -15.20 3.99
C ARG A 118 7.92 -15.22 5.52
N GLY A 119 8.20 -14.08 6.15
CA GLY A 119 8.36 -13.92 7.59
C GLY A 119 9.78 -14.15 8.11
N GLU A 120 10.74 -14.54 7.27
CA GLU A 120 12.12 -14.79 7.71
C GLU A 120 12.86 -13.56 8.24
N CYS A 121 12.65 -12.36 7.67
CA CYS A 121 13.31 -11.14 8.13
C CYS A 121 12.75 -10.72 9.49
N ALA A 122 11.44 -10.83 9.68
CA ALA A 122 10.82 -10.58 10.97
C ALA A 122 11.22 -11.64 12.02
N ALA A 123 11.43 -12.89 11.62
CA ALA A 123 11.94 -13.96 12.47
C ALA A 123 13.40 -13.70 12.91
N GLU A 124 14.27 -13.27 11.99
CA GLU A 124 15.64 -12.83 12.31
C GLU A 124 15.63 -11.62 13.26
N ASN A 125 14.72 -10.67 13.08
CA ASN A 125 14.62 -9.52 13.99
C ASN A 125 14.23 -9.93 15.41
N LEU A 126 13.32 -10.89 15.54
CA LEU A 126 12.97 -11.46 16.83
C LEU A 126 14.12 -12.29 17.42
N TYR A 127 14.89 -12.99 16.60
CA TYR A 127 16.12 -13.66 17.06
C TYR A 127 17.13 -12.66 17.62
N ILE A 128 17.43 -11.58 16.90
CA ILE A 128 18.31 -10.50 17.36
C ILE A 128 17.77 -9.92 18.68
N ALA A 129 16.47 -9.65 18.76
CA ALA A 129 15.83 -9.19 19.99
C ALA A 129 16.04 -10.16 21.16
N CYS A 130 15.90 -11.47 20.92
CA CYS A 130 16.15 -12.46 21.95
C CYS A 130 17.60 -12.44 22.42
N GLN A 131 18.57 -12.38 21.49
CA GLN A 131 20.01 -12.29 21.82
C GLN A 131 20.32 -11.03 22.67
N CYS A 132 19.73 -9.88 22.33
CA CYS A 132 19.86 -8.67 23.15
C CYS A 132 19.26 -8.80 24.55
N LEU A 133 18.28 -9.69 24.75
CA LEU A 133 17.57 -9.88 26.00
C LEU A 133 18.14 -11.01 26.86
N VAL A 134 19.02 -11.87 26.34
CA VAL A 134 19.57 -13.03 27.07
C VAL A 134 20.26 -12.58 28.36
N GLY A 135 21.20 -11.63 28.25
CA GLY A 135 21.93 -11.08 29.42
C GLY A 135 21.03 -10.39 30.43
N PRO A 136 20.22 -9.38 30.03
CA PRO A 136 19.30 -8.69 30.94
C PRO A 136 18.28 -9.59 31.65
N LEU A 137 17.98 -10.77 31.10
CA LEU A 137 17.06 -11.75 31.67
C LEU A 137 17.76 -12.86 32.47
N GLY A 138 19.10 -12.86 32.55
CA GLY A 138 19.90 -13.88 33.24
C GLY A 138 19.83 -15.25 32.56
N LEU A 139 19.87 -15.27 31.23
CA LEU A 139 19.72 -16.47 30.40
C LEU A 139 21.03 -16.84 29.67
N ASP A 140 22.19 -16.42 30.16
CA ASP A 140 23.50 -16.42 29.45
C ASP A 140 23.86 -17.73 28.75
N ALA A 141 23.43 -18.88 29.28
CA ALA A 141 23.62 -20.19 28.65
C ALA A 141 22.93 -20.35 27.27
N LEU A 142 22.03 -19.43 26.90
CA LEU A 142 21.36 -19.36 25.60
C LEU A 142 22.02 -18.34 24.64
N GLY A 143 23.11 -17.69 25.06
CA GLY A 143 23.91 -16.82 24.18
C GLY A 143 24.41 -17.62 22.98
N GLY A 144 24.14 -17.14 21.77
CA GLY A 144 24.53 -17.84 20.54
C GLY A 144 23.70 -19.11 20.23
N ALA A 145 22.58 -19.35 20.92
CA ALA A 145 21.66 -20.43 20.56
C ALA A 145 21.19 -20.31 19.10
N PRO A 146 20.94 -21.41 18.37
CA PRO A 146 20.46 -21.37 17.00
C PRO A 146 19.12 -20.62 16.86
N ALA A 147 18.97 -19.83 15.79
CA ALA A 147 17.71 -19.14 15.52
C ALA A 147 16.53 -20.08 15.22
N THR A 148 16.80 -21.36 14.96
CA THR A 148 15.79 -22.41 14.78
C THR A 148 15.35 -23.04 16.10
N ASP A 149 16.07 -22.83 17.20
CA ASP A 149 15.82 -23.50 18.48
C ASP A 149 14.61 -22.88 19.23
N PRO A 150 13.52 -23.66 19.46
CA PRO A 150 12.37 -23.18 20.21
C PRO A 150 12.68 -22.88 21.70
N VAL A 151 13.76 -23.43 22.27
CA VAL A 151 14.13 -23.26 23.68
C VAL A 151 14.51 -21.80 23.97
N LEU A 152 15.19 -21.11 23.05
CA LEU A 152 15.52 -19.69 23.17
C LEU A 152 14.25 -18.85 23.39
N TYR A 153 13.32 -18.94 22.45
CA TYR A 153 12.08 -18.13 22.47
C TYR A 153 11.20 -18.44 23.67
N ARG A 154 11.08 -19.72 24.03
CA ARG A 154 10.33 -20.16 25.21
C ARG A 154 10.92 -19.63 26.51
N SER A 155 12.25 -19.62 26.64
CA SER A 155 12.93 -19.18 27.85
C SER A 155 12.83 -17.67 28.04
N VAL A 156 13.05 -16.89 26.98
CA VAL A 156 12.83 -15.44 26.97
C VAL A 156 11.38 -15.11 27.34
N ARG A 157 10.40 -15.81 26.75
CA ARG A 157 8.98 -15.61 27.08
C ARG A 157 8.68 -15.88 28.55
N ARG A 158 9.13 -17.02 29.08
CA ARG A 158 8.90 -17.39 30.50
C ARG A 158 9.53 -16.39 31.46
N ALA A 159 10.70 -15.85 31.14
CA ALA A 159 11.35 -14.82 31.94
C ALA A 159 10.54 -13.51 31.94
N LEU A 160 10.05 -13.06 30.79
CA LEU A 160 9.20 -11.88 30.68
C LEU A 160 7.84 -12.06 31.40
N GLU A 161 7.19 -13.21 31.25
CA GLU A 161 5.94 -13.54 31.97
C GLU A 161 6.16 -13.62 33.49
N ARG A 162 7.33 -14.07 33.95
CA ARG A 162 7.71 -14.04 35.37
C ARG A 162 7.85 -12.60 35.87
N LEU A 163 8.59 -11.76 35.15
CA LEU A 163 8.75 -10.34 35.48
C LEU A 163 7.40 -9.61 35.52
N GLN A 164 6.49 -9.91 34.59
CA GLN A 164 5.14 -9.35 34.57
C GLN A 164 4.33 -9.75 35.81
N ARG A 165 4.41 -11.02 36.24
CA ARG A 165 3.74 -11.49 37.45
C ARG A 165 4.30 -10.81 38.71
N MET A 166 5.62 -10.66 38.79
CA MET A 166 6.28 -9.97 39.91
C MET A 166 5.90 -8.48 39.98
N ALA A 167 5.83 -7.81 38.84
CA ALA A 167 5.45 -6.39 38.74
C ALA A 167 3.99 -6.11 39.15
N ARG A 168 3.12 -7.12 39.21
CA ARG A 168 1.74 -7.00 39.71
C ARG A 168 1.64 -7.05 41.24
N ASN A 169 2.70 -7.50 41.92
CA ASN A 169 2.73 -7.78 43.36
C ASN A 169 3.72 -6.86 44.12
N ASP A 170 3.94 -5.63 43.64
CA ASP A 170 4.77 -4.57 44.27
C ASP A 170 6.29 -4.85 44.52
N ALA A 171 6.88 -5.89 43.92
CA ALA A 171 8.35 -6.06 43.81
C ALA A 171 8.87 -5.43 42.51
N PRO A 172 10.13 -4.94 42.43
CA PRO A 172 10.44 -3.69 41.75
C PRO A 172 10.07 -3.77 40.27
N ALA A 173 9.02 -3.01 39.93
CA ALA A 173 8.60 -2.73 38.56
C ALA A 173 9.73 -2.10 37.70
N SER A 174 10.92 -1.83 38.27
CA SER A 174 12.08 -1.25 37.59
C SER A 174 12.65 -2.15 36.50
N ALA A 175 12.74 -3.47 36.71
CA ALA A 175 13.39 -4.37 35.74
C ALA A 175 12.56 -4.60 34.47
N LEU A 176 11.23 -4.80 34.59
CA LEU A 176 10.37 -4.87 33.41
C LEU A 176 10.26 -3.51 32.72
N ARG A 177 10.21 -2.42 33.50
CA ARG A 177 10.13 -1.05 32.98
C ARG A 177 11.38 -0.65 32.20
N SER A 178 12.57 -1.05 32.64
CA SER A 178 13.82 -0.80 31.90
C SER A 178 13.88 -1.55 30.56
N LEU A 179 13.15 -2.66 30.42
CA LEU A 179 13.07 -3.40 29.16
C LEU A 179 12.00 -2.87 28.20
N MET A 180 11.01 -2.09 28.66
CA MET A 180 9.91 -1.62 27.81
C MET A 180 10.37 -0.85 26.55
N PRO A 181 11.35 0.07 26.61
CA PRO A 181 11.85 0.73 25.40
C PRO A 181 12.41 -0.25 24.37
N ALA A 182 13.15 -1.28 24.83
CA ALA A 182 13.69 -2.32 23.96
C ALA A 182 12.57 -3.14 23.29
N LEU A 183 11.58 -3.59 24.07
CA LEU A 183 10.46 -4.36 23.55
C LEU A 183 9.62 -3.55 22.55
N SER A 184 9.39 -2.27 22.83
CA SER A 184 8.69 -1.36 21.92
C SER A 184 9.45 -1.19 20.60
N TYR A 185 10.76 -0.96 20.67
CA TYR A 185 11.63 -0.87 19.49
C TYR A 185 11.56 -2.14 18.63
N PHE A 186 11.70 -3.32 19.24
CA PHE A 186 11.67 -4.58 18.49
C PHE A 186 10.28 -4.91 17.96
N ASN A 187 9.19 -4.55 18.64
CA ASN A 187 7.85 -4.69 18.08
C ASN A 187 7.72 -3.93 16.76
N GLY A 188 8.26 -2.70 16.67
CA GLY A 188 8.31 -1.96 15.41
C GLY A 188 9.12 -2.68 14.32
N ARG A 189 10.20 -3.40 14.69
CA ARG A 189 11.01 -4.16 13.72
C ARG A 189 10.39 -5.50 13.29
N ILE A 190 9.55 -6.10 14.12
CA ILE A 190 8.89 -7.39 13.85
C ILE A 190 7.59 -7.19 13.08
N TYR A 191 6.81 -6.21 13.51
CA TYR A 191 5.46 -6.02 13.04
C TYR A 191 5.33 -4.90 12.03
N ASP A 192 6.18 -3.85 12.02
CA ASP A 192 6.18 -2.86 10.93
C ASP A 192 7.14 -3.24 9.81
N ALA A 193 6.77 -2.80 8.61
CA ALA A 193 7.65 -2.80 7.46
C ALA A 193 8.59 -1.61 7.57
N GLY A 194 9.82 -1.78 7.14
CA GLY A 194 10.88 -0.79 7.30
C GLY A 194 12.07 -1.10 6.42
N VAL A 195 13.16 -0.37 6.65
CA VAL A 195 14.46 -0.59 5.98
C VAL A 195 14.86 -2.08 5.99
N TYR A 196 14.65 -2.76 7.12
CA TYR A 196 15.15 -4.13 7.34
C TYR A 196 14.05 -5.22 7.37
N THR A 197 12.79 -4.85 7.18
CA THR A 197 11.65 -5.78 7.24
C THR A 197 10.73 -5.54 6.06
N PRO A 198 10.63 -6.49 5.12
CA PRO A 198 9.68 -6.40 4.01
C PRO A 198 8.23 -6.35 4.51
N LEU A 199 7.36 -5.63 3.77
CA LEU A 199 5.93 -5.53 4.08
C LEU A 199 5.27 -6.89 4.27
N ASP A 200 5.57 -7.83 3.39
CA ASP A 200 4.96 -9.16 3.42
C ASP A 200 5.34 -9.97 4.68
N ASP A 201 6.53 -9.74 5.23
CA ASP A 201 7.00 -10.36 6.46
C ASP A 201 6.32 -9.76 7.69
N ALA A 202 6.26 -8.43 7.73
CA ALA A 202 5.53 -7.66 8.75
C ALA A 202 4.05 -8.07 8.81
N CYS A 203 3.36 -8.05 7.66
CA CYS A 203 1.98 -8.52 7.54
C CYS A 203 1.83 -9.97 7.98
N ARG A 204 2.77 -10.87 7.64
CA ARG A 204 2.70 -12.27 8.08
C ARG A 204 2.75 -12.38 9.61
N MET A 205 3.62 -11.62 10.28
CA MET A 205 3.67 -11.62 11.75
C MET A 205 2.39 -11.06 12.36
N ARG A 206 1.83 -9.98 11.79
CA ARG A 206 0.53 -9.44 12.23
C ARG A 206 -0.60 -10.44 12.07
N SER A 207 -0.73 -11.08 10.91
CA SER A 207 -1.75 -12.11 10.68
C SER A 207 -1.64 -13.26 11.70
N LEU A 208 -0.43 -13.72 12.01
CA LEU A 208 -0.22 -14.76 13.03
C LEU A 208 -0.63 -14.28 14.43
N ALA A 209 -0.31 -13.03 14.81
CA ALA A 209 -0.72 -12.48 16.09
C ALA A 209 -2.25 -12.34 16.20
N LEU A 210 -2.92 -11.89 15.14
CA LEU A 210 -4.37 -11.73 15.08
C LEU A 210 -5.12 -13.06 15.06
N GLN A 211 -4.62 -14.07 14.32
CA GLN A 211 -5.17 -15.42 14.35
C GLN A 211 -5.15 -16.00 15.77
N ARG A 212 -4.06 -15.77 16.51
CA ARG A 212 -3.94 -16.20 17.91
C ARG A 212 -4.85 -15.40 18.84
N LEU A 213 -4.95 -14.09 18.63
CA LEU A 213 -5.86 -13.23 19.38
C LEU A 213 -7.29 -13.73 19.24
N ARG A 214 -7.73 -14.04 18.01
CA ARG A 214 -9.10 -14.46 17.70
C ARG A 214 -9.53 -15.74 18.42
N VAL A 215 -8.63 -16.72 18.53
CA VAL A 215 -8.93 -18.02 19.19
C VAL A 215 -8.80 -17.98 20.71
N ALA A 216 -8.31 -16.88 21.30
CA ALA A 216 -8.25 -16.74 22.75
C ALA A 216 -9.66 -16.50 23.34
N PRO A 217 -9.89 -16.75 24.64
CA PRO A 217 -11.15 -16.41 25.30
C PRO A 217 -11.48 -14.91 25.14
N GLY A 218 -12.69 -14.59 24.67
CA GLY A 218 -13.10 -13.21 24.32
C GLY A 218 -12.36 -12.60 23.12
N GLY A 219 -11.57 -13.41 22.41
CA GLY A 219 -10.70 -13.01 21.32
C GLY A 219 -11.43 -12.57 20.05
N GLU A 220 -12.59 -13.17 19.77
CA GLU A 220 -13.42 -12.82 18.61
C GLU A 220 -13.85 -11.36 18.66
N SER A 221 -14.36 -10.86 19.79
CA SER A 221 -14.73 -9.45 19.96
C SER A 221 -13.55 -8.52 19.75
N ARG A 222 -12.35 -8.89 20.22
CA ARG A 222 -11.12 -8.11 19.98
C ARG A 222 -10.69 -8.15 18.52
N TYR A 223 -10.84 -9.28 17.84
CA TYR A 223 -10.58 -9.38 16.41
C TYR A 223 -11.53 -8.47 15.61
N LEU A 224 -12.81 -8.40 15.96
CA LEU A 224 -13.76 -7.46 15.34
C LEU A 224 -13.43 -6.00 15.68
N GLN A 225 -13.02 -5.72 16.93
CA GLN A 225 -12.55 -4.40 17.37
C GLN A 225 -11.34 -3.93 16.56
N TRP A 226 -10.40 -4.82 16.24
CA TRP A 226 -9.27 -4.52 15.37
C TRP A 226 -9.70 -4.04 13.98
N ILE A 227 -10.70 -4.68 13.38
CA ILE A 227 -11.26 -4.25 12.10
C ILE A 227 -11.87 -2.85 12.25
N ALA A 228 -12.73 -2.63 13.26
CA ALA A 228 -13.36 -1.33 13.52
C ALA A 228 -12.34 -0.21 13.79
N MET A 229 -11.28 -0.50 14.56
CA MET A 229 -10.17 0.43 14.80
C MET A 229 -9.42 0.77 13.51
N SER A 230 -9.25 -0.20 12.59
CA SER A 230 -8.61 0.03 11.29
C SER A 230 -9.44 0.99 10.44
N LEU A 231 -10.75 0.76 10.35
CA LEU A 231 -11.67 1.65 9.63
C LEU A 231 -11.71 3.05 10.27
N ARG A 232 -11.68 3.13 11.60
CA ARG A 232 -11.61 4.40 12.32
C ARG A 232 -10.32 5.16 12.05
N SER A 233 -9.19 4.47 11.91
CA SER A 233 -7.92 5.07 11.54
C SER A 233 -7.99 5.71 10.15
N LEU A 234 -8.57 5.01 9.16
CA LEU A 234 -8.77 5.56 7.81
C LEU A 234 -9.67 6.81 7.83
N GLU A 235 -10.81 6.73 8.52
CA GLU A 235 -11.72 7.88 8.63
C GLU A 235 -11.03 9.10 9.25
N GLN A 236 -10.26 8.91 10.32
CA GLN A 236 -9.54 10.00 10.98
C GLN A 236 -8.42 10.59 10.14
N GLN A 237 -7.88 9.84 9.18
CA GLN A 237 -6.95 10.31 8.15
C GLN A 237 -7.66 11.09 7.02
N GLY A 238 -9.00 11.15 7.03
CA GLY A 238 -9.81 11.84 6.03
C GLY A 238 -10.26 10.95 4.87
N ILE A 239 -10.06 9.63 4.96
CA ILE A 239 -10.41 8.67 3.92
C ILE A 239 -11.87 8.25 4.12
N ALA A 240 -12.75 8.60 3.18
CA ALA A 240 -14.17 8.24 3.20
C ALA A 240 -14.49 7.04 2.31
N HIS A 241 -13.58 6.69 1.39
CA HIS A 241 -13.75 5.63 0.40
C HIS A 241 -12.49 4.76 0.37
N ALA A 242 -12.63 3.45 0.50
CA ALA A 242 -11.48 2.56 0.53
C ALA A 242 -11.78 1.22 -0.12
N GLN A 243 -10.82 0.65 -0.84
CA GLN A 243 -10.83 -0.75 -1.28
C GLN A 243 -9.76 -1.53 -0.53
N ILE A 244 -10.19 -2.38 0.40
CA ILE A 244 -9.34 -3.01 1.40
C ILE A 244 -9.15 -4.49 1.07
N GLY A 245 -7.91 -4.89 0.84
CA GLY A 245 -7.55 -6.29 0.61
C GLY A 245 -7.64 -7.12 1.90
N VAL A 246 -8.41 -8.21 1.86
CA VAL A 246 -8.64 -9.16 2.97
C VAL A 246 -8.42 -10.60 2.54
N ASP A 247 -7.87 -11.44 3.40
CA ASP A 247 -7.73 -12.87 3.10
C ASP A 247 -9.10 -13.58 3.14
N PRO A 248 -9.34 -14.67 2.37
CA PRO A 248 -10.66 -15.25 2.20
C PRO A 248 -11.35 -15.70 3.50
N ASP A 249 -10.59 -16.17 4.49
CA ASP A 249 -11.06 -16.59 5.81
C ASP A 249 -11.49 -15.42 6.72
N GLN A 250 -11.15 -14.19 6.33
CA GLN A 250 -11.46 -12.96 7.06
C GLN A 250 -12.68 -12.23 6.50
N VAL A 251 -13.08 -12.54 5.25
CA VAL A 251 -14.09 -11.79 4.50
C VAL A 251 -15.41 -11.67 5.27
N ALA A 252 -15.93 -12.75 5.84
CA ALA A 252 -17.23 -12.73 6.51
C ALA A 252 -17.27 -11.75 7.69
N ALA A 253 -16.23 -11.78 8.55
CA ALA A 253 -16.11 -10.86 9.68
C ALA A 253 -15.88 -9.42 9.22
N ALA A 254 -14.98 -9.22 8.24
CA ALA A 254 -14.68 -7.90 7.70
C ALA A 254 -15.91 -7.28 7.02
N ASN A 255 -16.68 -8.06 6.26
CA ASN A 255 -17.87 -7.62 5.56
C ASN A 255 -18.91 -7.08 6.54
N ALA A 256 -19.19 -7.82 7.62
CA ALA A 256 -20.18 -7.40 8.60
C ALA A 256 -19.75 -6.14 9.37
N VAL A 257 -18.47 -6.02 9.73
CA VAL A 257 -17.95 -4.80 10.37
C VAL A 257 -17.99 -3.62 9.40
N VAL A 258 -17.58 -3.80 8.15
CA VAL A 258 -17.58 -2.76 7.11
C VAL A 258 -19.00 -2.28 6.80
N ALA A 259 -19.96 -3.20 6.64
CA ALA A 259 -21.36 -2.85 6.39
C ALA A 259 -21.95 -2.03 7.55
N ALA A 260 -21.74 -2.48 8.79
CA ALA A 260 -22.17 -1.74 9.98
C ALA A 260 -21.48 -0.36 10.08
N TYR A 261 -20.19 -0.30 9.79
CA TYR A 261 -19.42 0.94 9.83
C TYR A 261 -19.91 1.95 8.79
N ASN A 262 -20.08 1.52 7.54
CA ASN A 262 -20.58 2.36 6.44
C ASN A 262 -21.95 2.96 6.79
N GLY A 263 -22.85 2.15 7.35
CA GLY A 263 -24.17 2.62 7.78
C GLY A 263 -24.12 3.69 8.89
N VAL A 264 -23.25 3.52 9.88
CA VAL A 264 -23.13 4.44 11.03
C VAL A 264 -22.32 5.70 10.71
N ARG A 265 -21.28 5.59 9.87
CA ARG A 265 -20.29 6.65 9.62
C ARG A 265 -20.43 7.30 8.24
N GLN A 266 -21.40 6.87 7.45
CA GLN A 266 -21.66 7.37 6.10
C GLN A 266 -20.41 7.31 5.20
N THR A 267 -19.60 6.28 5.35
CA THR A 267 -18.42 5.96 4.52
C THR A 267 -18.78 4.94 3.44
N ALA A 268 -17.89 4.73 2.48
CA ALA A 268 -18.01 3.71 1.44
C ALA A 268 -16.74 2.86 1.39
N TYR A 269 -16.52 2.06 2.43
CA TYR A 269 -15.42 1.09 2.45
C TYR A 269 -15.87 -0.23 1.83
N LYS A 270 -15.00 -0.85 1.03
CA LYS A 270 -15.26 -2.05 0.25
C LYS A 270 -14.10 -3.03 0.36
N LEU A 271 -14.37 -4.31 0.12
CA LEU A 271 -13.42 -5.40 0.31
C LEU A 271 -12.99 -6.02 -1.01
N LEU A 272 -11.70 -6.33 -1.10
CA LEU A 272 -11.10 -7.13 -2.17
C LEU A 272 -10.61 -8.45 -1.59
N VAL A 273 -11.08 -9.56 -2.14
CA VAL A 273 -10.68 -10.91 -1.72
C VAL A 273 -9.27 -11.18 -2.23
N ARG A 274 -8.32 -11.27 -1.31
CA ARG A 274 -6.91 -11.50 -1.61
C ARG A 274 -6.68 -12.96 -1.98
N VAL A 275 -5.98 -13.16 -3.08
CA VAL A 275 -5.59 -14.49 -3.54
C VAL A 275 -4.10 -14.52 -3.88
N ALA A 276 -3.43 -15.57 -3.42
CA ALA A 276 -2.06 -15.87 -3.78
C ALA A 276 -2.03 -17.19 -4.57
N PRO A 277 -1.09 -17.37 -5.52
CA PRO A 277 -0.87 -18.67 -6.12
C PRO A 277 -0.55 -19.69 -5.02
N GLY A 278 -1.35 -20.76 -4.95
CA GLY A 278 -1.08 -21.88 -4.04
C GLY A 278 0.25 -22.58 -4.38
N ALA A 279 0.77 -23.40 -3.47
CA ALA A 279 1.98 -24.18 -3.75
C ALA A 279 1.69 -25.29 -4.77
N GLY A 280 2.45 -25.31 -5.88
CA GLY A 280 2.40 -26.36 -6.89
C GLY A 280 1.46 -26.07 -8.09
N PRO A 281 1.48 -26.94 -9.13
CA PRO A 281 0.66 -26.79 -10.32
C PRO A 281 -0.84 -26.74 -9.98
N GLY A 282 -1.58 -25.78 -10.53
CA GLY A 282 -3.03 -25.65 -10.32
C GLY A 282 -3.46 -25.00 -8.99
N GLY A 283 -2.51 -24.61 -8.13
CA GLY A 283 -2.82 -24.01 -6.82
C GLY A 283 -3.69 -22.76 -6.91
N LEU A 284 -3.44 -21.86 -7.87
CA LEU A 284 -4.29 -20.68 -8.07
C LEU A 284 -5.73 -21.03 -8.47
N ALA A 285 -5.92 -22.03 -9.35
CA ALA A 285 -7.26 -22.45 -9.78
C ALA A 285 -8.09 -23.01 -8.62
N GLU A 286 -7.44 -23.78 -7.73
CA GLU A 286 -8.07 -24.31 -6.51
C GLU A 286 -8.45 -23.18 -5.56
N GLN A 287 -7.56 -22.21 -5.31
CA GLN A 287 -7.87 -21.05 -4.47
C GLN A 287 -9.04 -20.23 -5.04
N LEU A 288 -9.05 -19.96 -6.35
CA LEU A 288 -10.13 -19.21 -7.01
C LEU A 288 -11.48 -19.94 -6.88
N ARG A 289 -11.52 -21.24 -7.13
CA ARG A 289 -12.77 -22.03 -7.07
C ARG A 289 -13.25 -22.30 -5.65
N ALA A 290 -12.35 -22.70 -4.75
CA ALA A 290 -12.71 -23.18 -3.41
C ALA A 290 -12.86 -22.04 -2.40
N ARG A 291 -12.22 -20.88 -2.62
CA ARG A 291 -12.18 -19.78 -1.65
C ARG A 291 -12.69 -18.44 -2.16
N VAL A 292 -12.46 -18.11 -3.43
CA VAL A 292 -12.88 -16.81 -3.99
C VAL A 292 -14.31 -16.86 -4.53
N LEU A 293 -14.63 -17.81 -5.40
CA LEU A 293 -15.96 -17.93 -5.99
C LEU A 293 -17.10 -18.00 -4.95
N PRO A 294 -16.98 -18.77 -3.84
CA PRO A 294 -18.05 -18.83 -2.84
C PRO A 294 -18.34 -17.48 -2.17
N VAL A 295 -17.39 -16.55 -2.11
CA VAL A 295 -17.61 -15.20 -1.56
C VAL A 295 -18.59 -14.40 -2.43
N PHE A 296 -18.47 -14.52 -3.75
CA PHE A 296 -19.34 -13.81 -4.69
C PHE A 296 -20.69 -14.53 -4.89
N GLN A 297 -20.78 -15.80 -4.51
CA GLN A 297 -22.05 -16.54 -4.52
C GLN A 297 -22.85 -16.37 -3.23
N ASP A 298 -22.26 -15.85 -2.16
CA ASP A 298 -22.95 -15.58 -0.90
C ASP A 298 -23.56 -14.15 -0.92
N PRO A 299 -24.89 -13.98 -1.02
CA PRO A 299 -25.52 -12.66 -1.07
C PRO A 299 -25.36 -11.87 0.24
N GLY A 300 -25.01 -12.51 1.35
CA GLY A 300 -24.75 -11.83 2.62
C GLY A 300 -23.42 -11.06 2.65
N LEU A 301 -22.56 -11.22 1.64
CA LEU A 301 -21.25 -10.58 1.55
C LEU A 301 -21.26 -9.34 0.63
N SER A 302 -22.16 -8.40 0.91
CA SER A 302 -22.45 -7.20 0.09
C SER A 302 -21.27 -6.23 -0.11
N GLU A 303 -20.29 -6.21 0.78
CA GLU A 303 -19.15 -5.30 0.73
C GLU A 303 -17.95 -5.89 0.00
N ALA A 304 -17.96 -7.20 -0.33
CA ALA A 304 -16.95 -7.84 -1.15
C ALA A 304 -17.21 -7.59 -2.63
N ILE A 305 -16.41 -6.72 -3.25
CA ILE A 305 -16.64 -6.21 -4.61
C ILE A 305 -15.56 -6.62 -5.63
N GLY A 306 -14.55 -7.39 -5.22
CA GLY A 306 -13.39 -7.57 -6.08
C GLY A 306 -12.37 -8.59 -5.62
N ILE A 307 -11.39 -8.84 -6.49
CA ILE A 307 -10.29 -9.78 -6.28
C ILE A 307 -8.99 -8.98 -6.23
N ASP A 308 -8.14 -9.25 -5.24
CA ASP A 308 -6.77 -8.73 -5.14
C ASP A 308 -5.78 -9.88 -5.37
N LEU A 309 -5.35 -10.04 -6.61
CA LEU A 309 -4.41 -11.06 -7.06
C LEU A 309 -2.99 -10.62 -6.72
N ARG A 310 -2.30 -11.38 -5.87
CA ARG A 310 -0.86 -11.20 -5.67
C ARG A 310 -0.11 -11.57 -6.95
N GLY A 311 0.90 -10.77 -7.32
CA GLY A 311 1.72 -10.96 -8.52
C GLY A 311 2.11 -12.41 -8.74
N CYS A 312 1.91 -12.88 -9.97
CA CYS A 312 1.99 -14.29 -10.32
C CYS A 312 2.59 -14.47 -11.72
N GLY A 313 3.10 -15.66 -12.05
CA GLY A 313 3.80 -15.89 -13.32
C GLY A 313 2.86 -15.93 -14.53
N VAL A 314 3.42 -16.10 -15.74
CA VAL A 314 2.65 -16.20 -17.01
C VAL A 314 1.52 -17.23 -16.94
N GLY A 315 1.77 -18.40 -16.34
CA GLY A 315 0.75 -19.46 -16.21
C GLY A 315 -0.40 -19.09 -15.28
N ASP A 316 -0.12 -18.30 -14.26
CA ASP A 316 -1.11 -17.94 -13.24
C ASP A 316 -2.06 -16.83 -13.73
N TYR A 317 -1.56 -15.82 -14.46
CA TYR A 317 -2.43 -14.81 -15.08
C TYR A 317 -3.42 -15.45 -16.04
N ARG A 318 -3.00 -16.48 -16.78
CA ARG A 318 -3.90 -17.20 -17.67
C ARG A 318 -5.00 -17.93 -16.90
N VAL A 319 -4.64 -18.66 -15.84
CA VAL A 319 -5.61 -19.34 -14.98
C VAL A 319 -6.66 -18.38 -14.42
N TRP A 320 -6.24 -17.18 -14.03
CA TRP A 320 -7.14 -16.16 -13.52
C TRP A 320 -8.07 -15.56 -14.59
N LEU A 321 -7.55 -15.20 -15.77
CA LEU A 321 -8.38 -14.68 -16.87
C LEU A 321 -9.38 -15.73 -17.37
N ASP A 322 -8.96 -17.00 -17.47
CA ASP A 322 -9.84 -18.12 -17.84
C ASP A 322 -10.94 -18.34 -16.78
N PHE A 323 -10.61 -18.16 -15.49
CA PHE A 323 -11.60 -18.20 -14.42
C PHE A 323 -12.63 -17.06 -14.54
N LEU A 324 -12.21 -15.81 -14.77
CA LEU A 324 -13.12 -14.68 -14.94
C LEU A 324 -14.08 -14.89 -16.12
N ALA A 325 -13.56 -15.38 -17.25
CA ALA A 325 -14.36 -15.70 -18.42
C ALA A 325 -15.37 -16.81 -18.13
N ALA A 326 -14.91 -17.94 -17.56
CA ALA A 326 -15.75 -19.09 -17.29
C ALA A 326 -16.83 -18.82 -16.23
N GLN A 327 -16.60 -17.87 -15.32
CA GLN A 327 -17.54 -17.51 -14.25
C GLN A 327 -18.29 -16.21 -14.53
N SER A 328 -18.16 -15.62 -15.72
CA SER A 328 -18.67 -14.27 -16.01
C SER A 328 -20.16 -14.13 -15.72
N THR A 329 -20.97 -15.11 -16.11
CA THR A 329 -22.42 -15.09 -15.89
C THR A 329 -22.77 -15.12 -14.41
N SER A 330 -22.12 -15.99 -13.62
CA SER A 330 -22.36 -16.09 -12.18
C SER A 330 -21.87 -14.83 -11.45
N LEU A 331 -20.70 -14.30 -11.83
CA LEU A 331 -20.15 -13.10 -11.23
C LEU A 331 -21.02 -11.88 -11.55
N SER A 332 -21.48 -11.74 -12.80
CA SER A 332 -22.26 -10.57 -13.25
C SER A 332 -23.59 -10.40 -12.53
N GLN A 333 -24.13 -11.45 -11.89
CA GLN A 333 -25.35 -11.34 -11.08
C GLN A 333 -25.20 -10.40 -9.88
N CYS A 334 -23.97 -10.17 -9.41
CA CYS A 334 -23.70 -9.32 -8.25
C CYS A 334 -23.24 -7.90 -8.62
N PHE A 335 -23.09 -7.57 -9.91
CA PHE A 335 -22.48 -6.32 -10.36
C PHE A 335 -23.28 -5.66 -11.49
N GLY A 336 -23.17 -4.35 -11.60
CA GLY A 336 -23.87 -3.53 -12.60
C GLY A 336 -24.80 -2.52 -11.94
N ALA A 337 -25.79 -2.03 -12.69
CA ALA A 337 -26.68 -0.95 -12.26
C ALA A 337 -27.95 -1.43 -11.52
N ALA A 338 -28.07 -2.73 -11.23
CA ALA A 338 -29.20 -3.26 -10.48
C ALA A 338 -29.20 -2.76 -9.02
N ALA A 339 -30.38 -2.62 -8.41
CA ALA A 339 -30.52 -2.04 -7.07
C ALA A 339 -29.85 -2.90 -5.96
N ASP A 340 -29.72 -4.20 -6.20
CA ASP A 340 -29.09 -5.18 -5.31
C ASP A 340 -27.62 -5.48 -5.69
N ALA A 341 -27.06 -4.78 -6.69
CA ALA A 341 -25.67 -4.94 -7.08
C ALA A 341 -24.73 -4.46 -5.95
N ARG A 342 -23.63 -5.19 -5.74
CA ARG A 342 -22.60 -4.87 -4.75
C ARG A 342 -21.76 -3.66 -5.15
N ALA A 343 -21.57 -3.52 -6.46
CA ALA A 343 -20.83 -2.45 -7.14
C ALA A 343 -21.19 -2.44 -8.64
N LEU A 344 -20.80 -1.39 -9.35
CA LEU A 344 -20.97 -1.32 -10.81
C LEU A 344 -20.06 -2.33 -11.55
N GLN A 345 -18.87 -2.58 -11.00
CA GLN A 345 -17.89 -3.51 -11.57
C GLN A 345 -17.29 -4.41 -10.49
N LEU A 346 -17.02 -5.67 -10.84
CA LEU A 346 -16.10 -6.52 -10.10
C LEU A 346 -14.69 -5.96 -10.25
N CYS A 347 -14.17 -5.40 -9.17
CA CYS A 347 -12.86 -4.77 -9.12
C CYS A 347 -11.75 -5.81 -9.09
N ASN A 348 -10.96 -5.88 -10.15
CA ASN A 348 -9.89 -6.85 -10.35
C ASN A 348 -8.54 -6.15 -10.21
N ARG A 349 -7.93 -6.29 -9.05
CA ARG A 349 -6.63 -5.71 -8.73
C ARG A 349 -5.53 -6.76 -8.87
N VAL A 350 -4.47 -6.43 -9.59
CA VAL A 350 -3.26 -7.27 -9.70
C VAL A 350 -2.11 -6.56 -9.03
N ALA A 351 -1.64 -7.07 -7.89
CA ALA A 351 -0.48 -6.53 -7.19
C ALA A 351 0.82 -6.89 -7.95
N CYS A 352 1.23 -6.04 -8.89
CA CYS A 352 2.50 -6.18 -9.61
C CYS A 352 3.67 -5.78 -8.70
N ALA A 353 4.66 -6.68 -8.50
CA ALA A 353 5.88 -6.51 -7.69
C ALA A 353 5.76 -5.99 -6.24
N ASP A 354 4.65 -6.30 -5.54
CA ASP A 354 4.59 -6.22 -4.08
C ASP A 354 5.60 -7.22 -3.46
N GLY A 355 6.89 -6.84 -3.32
CA GLY A 355 7.84 -7.73 -2.66
C GLY A 355 9.31 -7.54 -3.03
N ALA A 356 9.92 -6.45 -2.57
CA ALA A 356 11.38 -6.32 -2.55
C ALA A 356 12.08 -7.48 -1.81
N GLY A 357 11.37 -8.23 -0.94
CA GLY A 357 11.89 -9.40 -0.23
C GLY A 357 11.75 -10.76 -0.95
N LEU A 358 11.26 -10.83 -2.20
CA LEU A 358 10.93 -12.13 -2.84
C LEU A 358 12.09 -12.79 -3.59
N ALA A 359 13.23 -12.10 -3.75
CA ALA A 359 14.41 -12.69 -4.39
C ALA A 359 15.20 -13.54 -3.38
N ALA A 360 15.68 -14.71 -3.82
CA ALA A 360 16.56 -15.61 -3.04
C ALA A 360 17.78 -14.90 -2.42
N ASP A 361 18.16 -13.80 -3.06
CA ASP A 361 19.35 -13.01 -2.83
C ASP A 361 19.11 -11.69 -2.07
N ASN A 362 17.86 -11.38 -1.70
CA ASN A 362 17.46 -10.16 -0.99
C ASN A 362 16.57 -10.49 0.21
N ARG A 363 17.19 -11.06 1.25
CA ARG A 363 16.50 -11.76 2.32
C ARG A 363 17.21 -11.57 3.67
N SER A 364 16.81 -12.28 4.73
CA SER A 364 17.49 -12.23 6.04
C SER A 364 18.94 -12.75 5.96
N ALA A 365 19.84 -12.31 6.84
CA ALA A 365 21.24 -12.76 6.82
C ALA A 365 21.39 -14.25 7.13
N ILE A 366 20.64 -14.75 8.11
CA ILE A 366 20.52 -16.17 8.46
C ILE A 366 19.89 -16.94 7.29
N GLY A 367 18.83 -16.42 6.68
CA GLY A 367 18.20 -17.04 5.50
C GLY A 367 19.14 -17.13 4.31
N TYR A 368 19.97 -16.11 4.10
CA TYR A 368 21.05 -16.11 3.10
C TYR A 368 22.07 -17.20 3.41
N ALA A 369 22.57 -17.27 4.65
CA ALA A 369 23.51 -18.32 5.07
C ALA A 369 22.92 -19.71 4.84
N MET A 370 21.67 -19.96 5.25
CA MET A 370 21.00 -21.27 5.05
C MET A 370 20.85 -21.67 3.57
N ALA A 371 20.74 -20.69 2.66
CA ALA A 371 20.53 -20.90 1.24
C ALA A 371 21.83 -21.14 0.45
N TYR A 372 22.92 -20.47 0.84
CA TYR A 372 24.15 -20.42 0.04
C TYR A 372 25.38 -21.03 0.72
N ALA A 373 25.34 -21.28 2.04
CA ALA A 373 26.42 -22.00 2.72
C ALA A 373 26.44 -23.48 2.30
N PRO A 374 27.63 -24.11 2.26
CA PRO A 374 27.77 -25.53 1.93
C PRO A 374 27.06 -26.45 2.95
N ARG A 375 26.91 -25.97 4.20
CA ARG A 375 26.19 -26.64 5.29
C ARG A 375 25.27 -25.64 5.97
N LEU A 376 24.26 -26.14 6.68
CA LEU A 376 23.42 -25.26 7.51
C LEU A 376 24.28 -24.55 8.56
N PRO A 377 23.95 -23.30 8.95
CA PRO A 377 24.65 -22.59 10.00
C PRO A 377 24.71 -23.41 11.29
N ASP A 378 25.90 -23.60 11.83
CA ASP A 378 26.17 -24.37 13.04
C ASP A 378 26.27 -23.47 14.28
N ALA A 379 26.62 -24.04 15.43
CA ALA A 379 26.77 -23.30 16.67
C ALA A 379 27.86 -22.20 16.59
N GLY A 380 28.92 -22.41 15.81
CA GLY A 380 29.99 -21.42 15.61
C GLY A 380 29.48 -20.19 14.89
N PHE A 381 28.67 -20.38 13.84
CA PHE A 381 28.01 -19.27 13.14
C PHE A 381 27.13 -18.44 14.08
N TYR A 382 26.26 -19.09 14.88
CA TYR A 382 25.33 -18.38 15.75
C TYR A 382 26.04 -17.69 16.92
N ALA A 383 27.12 -18.28 17.45
CA ALA A 383 27.98 -17.62 18.43
C ALA A 383 28.61 -16.35 17.83
N ALA A 384 29.24 -16.45 16.65
CA ALA A 384 29.83 -15.29 15.97
C ALA A 384 28.80 -14.20 15.63
N TYR A 385 27.58 -14.60 15.27
CA TYR A 385 26.51 -13.65 15.00
C TYR A 385 25.99 -12.98 16.28
N ALA A 386 25.85 -13.72 17.37
CA ALA A 386 25.51 -13.18 18.69
C ALA A 386 26.59 -12.24 19.23
N ASP A 387 27.87 -12.54 19.01
CA ASP A 387 28.99 -11.66 19.37
C ASP A 387 28.93 -10.34 18.60
N ARG A 388 28.61 -10.38 17.29
CA ARG A 388 28.38 -9.18 16.48
C ARG A 388 27.19 -8.35 16.98
N ILE A 389 26.09 -9.00 17.37
CA ILE A 389 24.93 -8.33 17.99
C ILE A 389 25.37 -7.66 19.31
N SER A 390 26.13 -8.36 20.14
CA SER A 390 26.62 -7.85 21.43
C SER A 390 27.59 -6.69 21.25
N ALA A 391 28.49 -6.76 20.26
CA ALA A 391 29.39 -5.68 19.89
C ALA A 391 28.63 -4.44 19.39
N ALA A 392 27.53 -4.64 18.65
CA ALA A 392 26.65 -3.54 18.23
C ALA A 392 25.92 -2.86 19.40
N LEU A 393 25.93 -3.46 20.59
CA LEU A 393 25.37 -2.90 21.84
C LEU A 393 26.43 -2.25 22.75
N ALA A 394 27.72 -2.29 22.41
CA ALA A 394 28.85 -1.92 23.28
C ALA A 394 28.92 -0.39 23.66
N PRO A 395 29.65 -0.01 24.74
CA PRO A 395 29.27 1.05 25.70
C PRO A 395 29.41 2.53 25.29
N GLY A 396 29.55 2.89 24.02
CA GLY A 396 29.59 4.30 23.59
C GLY A 396 28.23 5.02 23.57
N ARG A 397 27.14 4.29 23.85
CA ARG A 397 25.74 4.76 23.83
C ARG A 397 24.89 4.11 24.93
N ALA A 398 25.54 3.63 26.00
CA ALA A 398 24.95 2.73 26.97
C ALA A 398 24.30 3.45 28.16
N ASP A 399 23.12 4.01 27.92
CA ASP A 399 22.10 4.17 28.96
C ASP A 399 20.74 3.83 28.35
N ILE A 400 20.38 2.55 28.43
CA ILE A 400 19.05 1.95 28.23
C ILE A 400 18.35 2.29 26.90
N ALA A 401 18.71 1.58 25.83
CA ALA A 401 17.82 0.92 24.87
C ALA A 401 18.63 0.44 23.65
N PRO A 402 18.31 -0.71 23.02
CA PRO A 402 18.97 -1.22 21.80
C PRO A 402 18.64 -0.39 20.55
N LEU A 403 18.36 0.91 20.72
CA LEU A 403 18.03 1.84 19.66
C LEU A 403 19.23 1.94 18.70
N GLY A 404 19.00 1.56 17.46
CA GLY A 404 20.03 1.61 16.42
C GLY A 404 20.94 0.38 16.38
N VAL A 405 20.60 -0.72 17.09
CA VAL A 405 21.34 -2.00 16.95
C VAL A 405 21.33 -2.49 15.49
N PHE A 406 20.20 -2.34 14.79
CA PHE A 406 20.11 -2.67 13.36
C PHE A 406 21.01 -1.78 12.51
N ASP A 407 21.06 -0.48 12.80
CA ASP A 407 21.88 0.46 12.04
C ASP A 407 23.38 0.23 12.26
N THR A 408 23.75 -0.25 13.46
CA THR A 408 25.14 -0.60 13.80
C THR A 408 25.53 -1.96 13.23
N LEU A 409 24.64 -2.96 13.34
CA LEU A 409 24.86 -4.31 12.84
C LEU A 409 24.88 -4.37 11.30
N PHE A 410 24.12 -3.51 10.62
CA PHE A 410 23.93 -3.51 9.18
C PHE A 410 24.39 -2.22 8.47
N GLY A 411 25.10 -1.32 9.17
CA GLY A 411 25.59 -0.04 8.63
C GLY A 411 26.53 -0.18 7.42
N ALA A 412 27.18 -1.33 7.28
CA ALA A 412 27.68 -1.83 6.01
C ALA A 412 26.77 -3.01 5.63
N THR A 413 26.16 -2.99 4.45
CA THR A 413 25.15 -3.97 3.98
C THR A 413 25.65 -5.42 3.84
N THR A 414 26.87 -5.69 4.31
CA THR A 414 27.59 -6.96 4.19
C THR A 414 28.16 -7.38 5.55
N LEU A 415 27.78 -8.57 6.02
CA LEU A 415 28.36 -9.22 7.18
C LEU A 415 29.19 -10.42 6.72
N SER A 416 30.50 -10.39 6.95
CA SER A 416 31.36 -11.55 6.66
C SER A 416 31.43 -12.50 7.86
N ILE A 417 31.03 -13.76 7.64
CA ILE A 417 31.16 -14.89 8.57
C ILE A 417 31.54 -16.13 7.73
N ASP A 418 32.58 -16.85 8.13
CA ASP A 418 33.04 -18.11 7.49
C ASP A 418 33.26 -18.01 5.97
N GLY A 419 33.81 -16.89 5.50
CA GLY A 419 34.05 -16.63 4.07
C GLY A 419 32.79 -16.30 3.26
N LEU A 420 31.60 -16.34 3.86
CA LEU A 420 30.36 -15.85 3.27
C LEU A 420 30.20 -14.36 3.52
N ILE A 421 29.91 -13.61 2.47
CA ILE A 421 29.48 -12.21 2.57
C ILE A 421 27.95 -12.24 2.64
N LEU A 422 27.40 -12.28 3.86
CA LEU A 422 25.96 -12.26 4.08
C LEU A 422 25.42 -10.89 3.69
N ARG A 423 24.44 -10.90 2.80
CA ARG A 423 23.75 -9.70 2.34
C ARG A 423 22.33 -9.73 2.87
N ARG A 424 21.93 -8.64 3.53
CA ARG A 424 20.59 -8.51 4.11
C ARG A 424 19.70 -7.68 3.22
N TYR A 425 18.40 -7.96 3.27
CA TYR A 425 17.36 -7.07 2.76
C TYR A 425 17.51 -5.65 3.30
N GLU A 426 17.60 -4.70 2.37
CA GLU A 426 17.57 -3.26 2.66
C GLU A 426 16.67 -2.58 1.62
N ALA A 427 15.54 -2.01 2.05
CA ALA A 427 14.53 -1.45 1.16
C ALA A 427 15.08 -0.39 0.19
N GLY A 428 16.03 0.45 0.63
CA GLY A 428 16.59 1.56 -0.15
C GLY A 428 17.76 1.20 -1.07
N SER A 429 18.34 0.01 -0.94
CA SER A 429 19.54 -0.36 -1.68
C SER A 429 19.32 -0.38 -3.20
N GLU A 430 20.35 -0.06 -3.97
CA GLU A 430 20.33 -0.19 -5.43
C GLU A 430 19.96 -1.61 -5.88
N ARG A 431 20.41 -2.63 -5.14
CA ARG A 431 20.09 -4.02 -5.40
C ARG A 431 18.60 -4.31 -5.23
N SER A 432 18.00 -3.89 -4.12
CA SER A 432 16.56 -4.05 -3.88
C SER A 432 15.76 -3.36 -4.97
N ARG A 433 16.10 -2.11 -5.29
CA ARG A 433 15.44 -1.34 -6.35
C ARG A 433 15.56 -2.02 -7.72
N GLY A 434 16.73 -2.52 -8.07
CA GLY A 434 16.98 -3.26 -9.32
C GLY A 434 16.18 -4.56 -9.42
N LEU A 435 16.14 -5.35 -8.33
CA LEU A 435 15.40 -6.62 -8.29
C LEU A 435 13.88 -6.40 -8.37
N VAL A 436 13.36 -5.39 -7.68
CA VAL A 436 11.93 -5.04 -7.80
C VAL A 436 11.59 -4.60 -9.22
N ALA A 437 12.44 -3.79 -9.85
CA ALA A 437 12.24 -3.36 -11.22
C ALA A 437 12.26 -4.53 -12.22
N GLU A 438 13.18 -5.48 -12.05
CA GLU A 438 13.26 -6.68 -12.87
C GLU A 438 12.03 -7.59 -12.69
N ALA A 439 11.61 -7.82 -11.44
CA ALA A 439 10.41 -8.60 -11.13
C ALA A 439 9.15 -7.93 -11.71
N GLY A 440 9.00 -6.62 -11.51
CA GLY A 440 7.93 -5.82 -12.07
C GLY A 440 7.87 -5.88 -13.60
N ARG A 441 9.03 -5.82 -14.27
CA ARG A 441 9.12 -5.99 -15.72
C ARG A 441 8.64 -7.37 -16.16
N ARG A 442 9.11 -8.44 -15.51
CA ARG A 442 8.70 -9.81 -15.84
C ARG A 442 7.22 -10.03 -15.62
N ASP A 443 6.67 -9.57 -14.51
CA ASP A 443 5.24 -9.67 -14.18
C ASP A 443 4.38 -8.90 -15.18
N THR A 444 4.76 -7.66 -15.51
CA THR A 444 4.04 -6.85 -16.50
C THR A 444 4.06 -7.50 -17.88
N MET A 445 5.22 -8.00 -18.33
CA MET A 445 5.32 -8.71 -19.60
C MET A 445 4.48 -9.99 -19.61
N ALA A 446 4.45 -10.72 -18.50
CA ALA A 446 3.65 -11.92 -18.35
C ALA A 446 2.15 -11.62 -18.44
N LEU A 447 1.70 -10.54 -17.79
CA LEU A 447 0.33 -10.06 -17.87
C LEU A 447 -0.03 -9.65 -19.30
N CYS A 448 0.79 -8.82 -19.96
CA CYS A 448 0.53 -8.40 -21.36
C CYS A 448 0.39 -9.61 -22.29
N ARG A 449 1.29 -10.60 -22.17
CA ARG A 449 1.21 -11.85 -22.95
C ARG A 449 -0.08 -12.64 -22.67
N ALA A 450 -0.57 -12.64 -21.43
CA ALA A 450 -1.82 -13.31 -21.08
C ALA A 450 -3.05 -12.56 -21.64
N LEU A 451 -3.03 -11.23 -21.59
CA LEU A 451 -4.08 -10.35 -22.12
C LEU A 451 -4.19 -10.41 -23.65
N ASP A 452 -3.06 -10.50 -24.37
CA ASP A 452 -3.01 -10.56 -25.83
C ASP A 452 -3.51 -11.90 -26.40
N ARG A 453 -3.45 -12.97 -25.61
CA ARG A 453 -3.85 -14.30 -26.05
C ARG A 453 -5.37 -14.46 -26.03
N PRO A 454 -5.99 -15.06 -27.06
CA PRO A 454 -7.41 -15.38 -27.03
C PRO A 454 -7.78 -16.28 -25.86
N LEU A 455 -8.98 -16.11 -25.30
CA LEU A 455 -9.55 -17.04 -24.33
C LEU A 455 -9.89 -18.38 -25.01
N PRO A 456 -9.88 -19.52 -24.29
CA PRO A 456 -10.29 -20.80 -24.86
C PRO A 456 -11.77 -20.72 -25.23
N ALA A 457 -12.17 -21.31 -26.37
CA ALA A 457 -13.58 -21.32 -26.80
C ALA A 457 -14.53 -21.88 -25.73
N ALA A 458 -14.08 -22.87 -24.95
CA ALA A 458 -14.83 -23.46 -23.85
C ALA A 458 -15.02 -22.54 -22.62
N ALA A 459 -14.25 -21.45 -22.51
CA ALA A 459 -14.31 -20.54 -21.37
C ALA A 459 -15.21 -19.32 -21.61
N VAL A 460 -15.73 -19.14 -22.82
CA VAL A 460 -16.56 -17.99 -23.20
C VAL A 460 -17.97 -18.48 -23.52
N SER A 461 -18.99 -17.97 -22.83
CA SER A 461 -20.39 -18.31 -23.09
C SER A 461 -20.98 -17.62 -24.34
N LEU A 462 -20.14 -17.13 -25.25
CA LEU A 462 -20.55 -16.40 -26.46
C LEU A 462 -20.46 -17.32 -27.70
N PRO A 463 -21.30 -17.10 -28.74
CA PRO A 463 -21.09 -17.71 -30.04
C PRO A 463 -19.71 -17.33 -30.57
N PRO A 464 -18.95 -18.27 -31.18
CA PRO A 464 -17.60 -17.99 -31.65
C PRO A 464 -17.63 -16.84 -32.65
N ALA A 465 -16.94 -15.73 -32.33
CA ALA A 465 -16.71 -14.66 -33.28
C ALA A 465 -15.92 -15.20 -34.48
N SER A 466 -16.15 -14.63 -35.67
CA SER A 466 -15.44 -15.01 -36.90
C SER A 466 -13.91 -14.80 -36.81
N THR A 467 -13.45 -14.02 -35.82
CA THR A 467 -12.04 -13.84 -35.46
C THR A 467 -11.85 -13.98 -33.94
N PRO A 468 -10.87 -14.79 -33.48
CA PRO A 468 -10.60 -14.93 -32.05
C PRO A 468 -10.07 -13.61 -31.48
N GLN A 469 -10.82 -13.00 -30.57
CA GLN A 469 -10.44 -11.78 -29.87
C GLN A 469 -9.48 -12.08 -28.72
N SER A 470 -8.64 -11.10 -28.37
CA SER A 470 -7.74 -11.19 -27.22
C SER A 470 -8.52 -11.24 -25.90
N ALA A 471 -7.94 -11.81 -24.84
CA ALA A 471 -8.57 -11.84 -23.52
C ALA A 471 -8.90 -10.43 -23.00
N TYR A 472 -8.04 -9.44 -23.29
CA TYR A 472 -8.33 -8.03 -23.00
C TYR A 472 -9.63 -7.58 -23.68
N ALA A 473 -9.72 -7.70 -25.00
CA ALA A 473 -10.89 -7.25 -25.75
C ALA A 473 -12.18 -7.95 -25.30
N THR A 474 -12.11 -9.25 -24.98
CA THR A 474 -13.27 -9.98 -24.46
C THR A 474 -13.67 -9.48 -23.07
N LEU A 475 -12.75 -9.43 -22.11
CA LEU A 475 -13.08 -9.19 -20.70
C LEU A 475 -13.37 -7.72 -20.38
N THR A 476 -12.96 -6.79 -21.23
CA THR A 476 -13.28 -5.36 -21.08
C THR A 476 -14.45 -4.89 -21.97
N ALA A 477 -15.11 -5.81 -22.67
CA ALA A 477 -16.29 -5.48 -23.45
C ALA A 477 -17.45 -5.04 -22.53
N ALA A 478 -18.29 -4.13 -23.00
CA ALA A 478 -19.31 -3.46 -22.19
C ALA A 478 -20.31 -4.42 -21.51
N GLN A 479 -20.52 -5.62 -22.05
CA GLN A 479 -21.39 -6.63 -21.45
C GLN A 479 -20.80 -7.29 -20.18
N TYR A 480 -19.51 -7.11 -19.90
CA TYR A 480 -18.85 -7.68 -18.72
C TYR A 480 -18.60 -6.60 -17.67
N PRO A 481 -19.01 -6.80 -16.41
CA PRO A 481 -18.84 -5.83 -15.35
C PRO A 481 -17.45 -5.99 -14.71
N PHE A 482 -16.36 -5.98 -15.48
CA PHE A 482 -15.00 -6.14 -14.96
C PHE A 482 -14.22 -4.83 -15.04
N GLY A 483 -13.72 -4.35 -13.90
CA GLY A 483 -12.81 -3.21 -13.82
C GLY A 483 -11.41 -3.67 -13.42
N PHE A 484 -10.38 -3.34 -14.19
CA PHE A 484 -9.02 -3.84 -13.96
C PHE A 484 -8.09 -2.75 -13.44
N ARG A 485 -7.30 -3.09 -12.42
CA ARG A 485 -6.28 -2.22 -11.83
C ARG A 485 -4.97 -2.94 -11.61
N LEU A 486 -3.87 -2.29 -11.94
CA LEU A 486 -2.53 -2.80 -11.68
C LEU A 486 -1.89 -2.05 -10.51
N GLY A 487 -1.30 -2.83 -9.60
CA GLY A 487 -0.52 -2.33 -8.48
C GLY A 487 0.87 -1.82 -8.87
N GLN A 488 1.65 -1.54 -7.82
CA GLN A 488 3.00 -0.96 -7.71
C GLN A 488 3.90 -0.92 -8.97
N ALA A 489 4.03 -2.01 -9.75
CA ALA A 489 5.16 -2.17 -10.68
C ALA A 489 4.94 -1.86 -12.16
N CYS A 490 4.04 -0.94 -12.51
CA CYS A 490 4.00 -0.47 -13.89
C CYS A 490 5.11 0.59 -14.11
N HIS A 491 6.38 0.14 -14.10
CA HIS A 491 7.52 0.88 -14.69
C HIS A 491 7.24 1.28 -16.15
N TYR A 492 6.25 0.62 -16.76
CA TYR A 492 5.77 0.81 -18.11
C TYR A 492 4.34 1.36 -18.15
N ARG A 493 3.93 2.21 -17.18
CA ARG A 493 2.60 2.84 -17.11
C ARG A 493 2.19 3.45 -18.45
N GLY A 494 3.06 4.23 -19.10
CA GLY A 494 2.79 4.81 -20.41
C GLY A 494 2.49 3.75 -21.48
N TYR A 495 3.32 2.71 -21.58
CA TYR A 495 3.10 1.61 -22.53
C TYR A 495 1.82 0.82 -22.23
N VAL A 496 1.57 0.46 -20.97
CA VAL A 496 0.37 -0.29 -20.57
C VAL A 496 -0.89 0.54 -20.78
N GLY A 497 -0.87 1.82 -20.40
CA GLY A 497 -2.00 2.73 -20.56
C GLY A 497 -2.34 2.97 -22.04
N ALA A 498 -1.31 3.12 -22.89
CA ALA A 498 -1.51 3.26 -24.33
C ALA A 498 -2.05 1.97 -24.99
N ARG A 499 -1.54 0.80 -24.59
CA ARG A 499 -1.94 -0.48 -25.19
C ARG A 499 -3.25 -1.06 -24.63
N TYR A 500 -3.54 -0.80 -23.35
CA TYR A 500 -4.68 -1.34 -22.61
C TYR A 500 -5.42 -0.21 -21.87
N PRO A 501 -6.11 0.70 -22.58
CA PRO A 501 -6.68 1.91 -22.00
C PRO A 501 -7.72 1.69 -20.90
N LEU A 502 -8.32 0.50 -20.76
CA LEU A 502 -9.29 0.21 -19.70
C LEU A 502 -8.65 -0.31 -18.40
N LEU A 503 -7.32 -0.47 -18.35
CA LEU A 503 -6.58 -0.81 -17.13
C LEU A 503 -6.16 0.46 -16.42
N ALA A 504 -6.56 0.63 -15.17
CA ALA A 504 -6.11 1.72 -14.31
C ALA A 504 -4.94 1.30 -13.41
N PHE A 505 -4.37 2.25 -12.65
CA PHE A 505 -3.19 2.00 -11.82
C PHE A 505 -3.38 2.46 -10.39
N ASP A 506 -2.97 1.65 -9.42
CA ASP A 506 -2.83 2.11 -8.04
C ASP A 506 -1.46 2.78 -7.90
N THR A 507 -1.46 4.06 -7.53
CA THR A 507 -0.25 4.87 -7.49
C THR A 507 0.21 5.08 -6.06
N ARG A 508 1.46 4.67 -5.80
CA ARG A 508 2.16 4.78 -4.52
C ARG A 508 3.46 5.55 -4.78
N LEU A 509 3.68 6.65 -4.05
CA LEU A 509 4.80 7.57 -4.27
C LEU A 509 5.86 7.53 -3.18
N ASP A 510 5.91 6.44 -2.42
CA ASP A 510 6.97 6.12 -1.47
C ASP A 510 8.11 5.32 -2.11
N GLU A 511 7.96 4.89 -3.37
CA GLU A 511 8.95 4.09 -4.09
C GLU A 511 9.76 4.95 -5.07
N GLY A 512 10.96 5.33 -4.65
CA GLY A 512 11.92 6.05 -5.50
C GLY A 512 11.74 7.57 -5.54
N ALA A 513 10.67 8.12 -4.98
CA ALA A 513 10.72 9.48 -4.43
C ALA A 513 11.64 9.45 -3.21
N PRO A 514 12.47 10.46 -2.96
CA PRO A 514 13.20 10.48 -1.71
C PRO A 514 12.12 10.52 -0.61
N ALA A 515 12.13 9.49 0.24
CA ALA A 515 11.13 9.22 1.28
C ALA A 515 10.96 10.38 2.28
N CYS A 516 11.76 11.45 2.12
CA CYS A 516 11.75 12.71 2.85
C CYS A 516 10.65 13.70 2.44
N ILE A 517 9.87 13.48 1.37
CA ILE A 517 8.81 14.43 1.02
C ILE A 517 7.65 14.34 2.02
N GLY A 518 7.61 15.32 2.93
CA GLY A 518 6.41 15.71 3.67
C GLY A 518 5.84 14.68 4.64
N GLN A 519 6.65 13.74 5.14
CA GLN A 519 6.20 12.76 6.13
C GLN A 519 5.62 13.48 7.36
N SER A 520 4.35 13.21 7.65
CA SER A 520 3.69 13.70 8.85
C SER A 520 4.47 13.29 10.11
N GLY A 521 4.91 14.26 10.92
CA GLY A 521 5.70 14.02 12.13
C GLY A 521 7.23 14.10 11.96
N SER A 522 7.74 14.35 10.75
CA SER A 522 9.15 14.68 10.51
C SER A 522 9.48 16.09 11.03
N VAL A 523 10.48 16.21 11.90
CA VAL A 523 10.98 17.51 12.43
C VAL A 523 11.84 18.26 11.39
N ARG A 524 12.23 17.63 10.28
CA ARG A 524 13.12 18.22 9.26
C ARG A 524 12.39 18.53 7.96
N PRO A 525 12.70 19.66 7.29
CA PRO A 525 12.30 19.91 5.90
C PRO A 525 12.70 18.75 5.00
N GLY A 526 11.82 18.37 4.06
CA GLY A 526 12.15 17.40 3.04
C GLY A 526 12.98 18.05 1.93
N TYR A 527 14.19 17.54 1.68
CA TYR A 527 15.03 17.93 0.54
C TYR A 527 14.95 16.89 -0.56
N VAL A 528 14.65 17.34 -1.78
CA VAL A 528 14.39 16.47 -2.94
C VAL A 528 15.28 16.87 -4.09
N ASP A 529 16.05 15.92 -4.61
CA ASP A 529 16.82 16.10 -5.84
C ASP A 529 15.88 16.30 -7.04
N THR A 530 16.12 17.34 -7.83
CA THR A 530 15.36 17.64 -9.05
C THR A 530 15.45 16.55 -10.11
N ASP A 531 16.56 15.81 -10.17
CA ASP A 531 16.74 14.73 -11.14
C ASP A 531 15.83 13.54 -10.76
N ALA A 532 15.64 13.32 -9.46
CA ALA A 532 14.68 12.34 -8.96
C ALA A 532 13.23 12.78 -9.25
N LEU A 533 12.89 14.06 -9.09
CA LEU A 533 11.56 14.59 -9.43
C LEU A 533 11.26 14.43 -10.92
N GLN A 534 12.20 14.75 -11.81
CA GLN A 534 12.03 14.61 -13.25
C GLN A 534 11.82 13.14 -13.62
N ALA A 535 12.69 12.24 -13.14
CA ALA A 535 12.59 10.81 -13.42
C ALA A 535 11.28 10.19 -12.92
N LEU A 536 10.70 10.71 -11.83
CA LEU A 536 9.41 10.27 -11.31
C LEU A 536 8.24 10.88 -12.10
N GLY A 537 8.31 12.16 -12.44
CA GLY A 537 7.33 12.83 -13.28
C GLY A 537 7.17 12.12 -14.63
N ASP A 538 8.28 11.76 -15.26
CA ASP A 538 8.30 11.03 -16.53
C ASP A 538 7.68 9.63 -16.41
N ARG A 539 7.79 8.98 -15.25
CA ARG A 539 7.17 7.67 -14.98
C ARG A 539 5.67 7.74 -14.68
N LEU A 540 5.20 8.84 -14.08
CA LEU A 540 3.83 8.97 -13.58
C LEU A 540 2.90 9.62 -14.60
N ALA A 541 3.28 10.79 -15.10
CA ALA A 541 2.40 11.65 -15.86
C ALA A 541 2.83 11.83 -17.32
N PHE A 542 4.10 11.53 -17.64
CA PHE A 542 4.67 11.60 -19.00
C PHE A 542 4.16 12.83 -19.78
N THR A 543 4.60 14.02 -19.39
CA THR A 543 4.04 15.30 -19.90
C THR A 543 4.60 15.73 -21.26
N GLY A 544 5.33 14.87 -21.96
CA GLY A 544 5.94 15.18 -23.26
C GLY A 544 4.95 15.09 -24.44
N LEU A 545 5.24 15.80 -25.55
CA LEU A 545 4.41 15.77 -26.76
C LEU A 545 4.24 14.38 -27.37
N GLN A 546 5.14 13.44 -27.05
CA GLN A 546 5.11 12.06 -27.54
C GLN A 546 3.90 11.27 -27.02
N ALA A 547 3.16 11.81 -26.06
CA ALA A 547 1.91 11.23 -25.56
C ALA A 547 0.70 11.51 -26.47
N LEU A 548 0.81 12.51 -27.35
CA LEU A 548 -0.26 12.95 -28.25
C LEU A 548 -0.11 12.32 -29.62
N GLU A 549 -1.24 12.05 -30.27
CA GLU A 549 -1.26 11.65 -31.67
C GLU A 549 -0.89 12.84 -32.57
N PRO A 550 -0.26 12.61 -33.74
CA PRO A 550 0.07 13.69 -34.68
C PRO A 550 -1.14 14.56 -35.06
N THR A 551 -2.31 13.94 -35.23
CA THR A 551 -3.58 14.61 -35.52
C THR A 551 -4.05 15.54 -34.40
N GLN A 552 -3.82 15.15 -33.14
CA GLN A 552 -4.10 16.00 -31.99
C GLN A 552 -3.15 17.19 -31.95
N ILE A 553 -1.86 16.97 -32.22
CA ILE A 553 -0.85 18.04 -32.27
C ILE A 553 -1.20 19.07 -33.35
N ASP A 554 -1.55 18.61 -34.55
CA ASP A 554 -1.93 19.48 -35.67
C ASP A 554 -3.17 20.32 -35.33
N ALA A 555 -4.21 19.68 -34.76
CA ALA A 555 -5.42 20.37 -34.32
C ALA A 555 -5.14 21.43 -33.24
N LEU A 556 -4.27 21.14 -32.27
CA LEU A 556 -3.88 22.12 -31.24
C LEU A 556 -3.08 23.28 -31.85
N MET A 557 -2.18 23.02 -32.81
CA MET A 557 -1.44 24.07 -33.52
C MET A 557 -2.38 24.98 -34.33
N ASP A 558 -3.37 24.40 -35.00
CA ASP A 558 -4.32 25.15 -35.82
C ASP A 558 -5.23 26.02 -34.96
N LEU A 559 -5.70 25.52 -33.81
CA LEU A 559 -6.43 26.32 -32.82
C LEU A 559 -5.61 27.53 -32.35
N VAL A 560 -4.35 27.32 -32.00
CA VAL A 560 -3.46 28.39 -31.53
C VAL A 560 -3.15 29.41 -32.62
N ARG A 561 -3.03 29.00 -33.89
CA ARG A 561 -2.80 29.90 -35.02
C ARG A 561 -4.02 30.75 -35.35
N GLY A 562 -5.21 30.17 -35.23
CA GLY A 562 -6.49 30.78 -35.57
C GLY A 562 -7.07 31.70 -34.49
N ALA A 563 -6.55 31.67 -33.27
CA ALA A 563 -7.07 32.47 -32.16
C ALA A 563 -6.38 33.83 -32.01
N ASP A 564 -7.18 34.87 -31.74
CA ASP A 564 -6.72 36.24 -31.48
C ASP A 564 -6.38 36.45 -30.00
N SER A 565 -7.07 35.78 -29.08
CA SER A 565 -6.81 35.80 -27.64
C SER A 565 -6.93 34.40 -27.02
N LEU A 566 -6.44 34.24 -25.77
CA LEU A 566 -6.60 32.99 -25.01
C LEU A 566 -8.09 32.67 -24.75
N ALA A 567 -8.90 33.69 -24.47
CA ALA A 567 -10.34 33.52 -24.28
C ALA A 567 -11.03 33.03 -25.57
N ASP A 568 -10.65 33.60 -26.72
CA ASP A 568 -11.13 33.14 -28.03
C ASP A 568 -10.69 31.70 -28.29
N LEU A 569 -9.42 31.38 -28.04
CA LEU A 569 -8.87 30.03 -28.19
C LEU A 569 -9.66 28.99 -27.40
N LEU A 570 -9.96 29.27 -26.13
CA LEU A 570 -10.72 28.34 -25.29
C LEU A 570 -12.17 28.26 -25.79
N SER A 571 -12.87 29.38 -25.94
CA SER A 571 -14.28 29.39 -26.36
C SER A 571 -14.53 28.74 -27.73
N GLN A 572 -13.72 29.06 -28.74
CA GLN A 572 -13.86 28.55 -30.11
C GLN A 572 -13.29 27.12 -30.24
N GLY A 573 -12.24 26.83 -29.47
CA GLY A 573 -11.60 25.52 -29.42
C GLY A 573 -12.39 24.46 -28.65
N GLN A 574 -13.44 24.84 -27.90
CA GLN A 574 -14.23 23.89 -27.10
C GLN A 574 -14.74 22.71 -27.92
N ASN A 575 -15.25 22.95 -29.13
CA ASN A 575 -15.75 21.89 -30.02
C ASN A 575 -14.68 20.89 -30.46
N VAL A 576 -13.40 21.28 -30.44
CA VAL A 576 -12.26 20.42 -30.80
C VAL A 576 -11.69 19.74 -29.56
N LEU A 577 -11.55 20.49 -28.46
CA LEU A 577 -10.91 20.03 -27.23
C LEU A 577 -11.81 19.09 -26.42
N GLN A 578 -13.12 19.33 -26.38
CA GLN A 578 -14.04 18.55 -25.58
C GLN A 578 -14.13 17.07 -26.04
N PRO A 579 -14.20 16.75 -27.35
CA PRO A 579 -14.08 15.36 -27.82
C PRO A 579 -12.73 14.70 -27.46
N MET A 580 -11.61 15.45 -27.54
CA MET A 580 -10.30 14.93 -27.15
C MET A 580 -10.25 14.58 -25.66
N LEU A 581 -10.80 15.43 -24.81
CA LEU A 581 -10.90 15.19 -23.36
C LEU A 581 -11.82 14.01 -23.03
N ALA A 582 -12.96 13.91 -23.71
CA ALA A 582 -13.89 12.79 -23.53
C ALA A 582 -13.22 11.45 -23.87
N ALA A 583 -12.44 11.41 -24.96
CA ALA A 583 -11.65 10.24 -25.34
C ALA A 583 -10.56 9.92 -24.30
N ALA A 584 -9.82 10.94 -23.84
CA ALA A 584 -8.76 10.80 -22.84
C ALA A 584 -9.27 10.25 -21.49
N LEU A 585 -10.42 10.75 -21.05
CA LEU A 585 -11.05 10.38 -19.78
C LEU A 585 -11.86 9.08 -19.83
N ALA A 586 -12.01 8.42 -20.98
CA ALA A 586 -12.70 7.14 -21.01
C ALA A 586 -11.99 6.11 -20.09
N PRO A 587 -12.73 5.33 -19.26
CA PRO A 587 -14.19 5.24 -19.18
C PRO A 587 -14.84 6.15 -18.12
N ILE A 588 -14.09 7.00 -17.42
CA ILE A 588 -14.59 7.83 -16.30
C ILE A 588 -15.23 9.15 -16.76
N GLY A 589 -15.08 9.53 -18.02
CA GLY A 589 -15.62 10.75 -18.61
C GLY A 589 -17.10 11.03 -18.29
N PRO A 590 -18.02 10.05 -18.37
CA PRO A 590 -19.42 10.28 -18.02
C PRO A 590 -19.66 10.74 -16.57
N ALA A 591 -18.85 10.28 -15.61
CA ALA A 591 -18.99 10.66 -14.20
C ALA A 591 -18.44 12.07 -13.92
N LEU A 592 -17.41 12.50 -14.66
CA LEU A 592 -16.91 13.88 -14.63
C LEU A 592 -17.82 14.84 -15.40
N SER A 593 -18.69 14.36 -16.30
CA SER A 593 -19.39 15.15 -17.32
C SER A 593 -18.45 15.87 -18.29
N SER A 594 -18.92 16.03 -19.53
CA SER A 594 -18.15 16.67 -20.60
C SER A 594 -17.81 18.13 -20.28
N ASP A 595 -18.70 18.85 -19.61
CA ASP A 595 -18.56 20.29 -19.35
C ASP A 595 -17.64 20.57 -18.15
N GLN A 596 -17.75 19.82 -17.06
CA GLN A 596 -16.83 20.01 -15.93
C GLN A 596 -15.41 19.55 -16.29
N GLY A 597 -15.27 18.48 -17.09
CA GLY A 597 -13.98 18.06 -17.61
C GLY A 597 -13.31 19.15 -18.46
N TYR A 598 -14.08 19.78 -19.35
CA TYR A 598 -13.59 20.90 -20.16
C TYR A 598 -13.29 22.14 -19.32
N ALA A 599 -14.14 22.51 -18.36
CA ALA A 599 -13.91 23.64 -17.47
C ALA A 599 -12.64 23.48 -16.61
N ALA A 600 -12.39 22.26 -16.09
CA ALA A 600 -11.17 21.96 -15.35
C ALA A 600 -9.92 22.06 -16.25
N PHE A 601 -10.03 21.59 -17.50
CA PHE A 601 -8.95 21.73 -18.48
C PHE A 601 -8.67 23.21 -18.80
N ALA A 602 -9.70 23.98 -19.12
CA ALA A 602 -9.59 25.40 -19.46
C ALA A 602 -8.96 26.21 -18.29
N ALA A 603 -9.45 26.01 -17.07
CA ALA A 603 -8.92 26.68 -15.87
C ALA A 603 -7.45 26.34 -15.60
N LEU A 604 -7.02 25.11 -15.90
CA LEU A 604 -5.61 24.73 -15.79
C LEU A 604 -4.76 25.41 -16.88
N VAL A 605 -5.23 25.44 -18.12
CA VAL A 605 -4.54 26.12 -19.23
C VAL A 605 -4.39 27.62 -18.94
N GLU A 606 -5.45 28.28 -18.47
CA GLU A 606 -5.41 29.68 -18.04
C GLU A 606 -4.36 29.90 -16.93
N ALA A 607 -4.36 29.04 -15.91
CA ALA A 607 -3.40 29.13 -14.81
C ALA A 607 -1.94 28.91 -15.28
N MET A 608 -1.73 28.04 -16.28
CA MET A 608 -0.41 27.79 -16.88
C MET A 608 0.06 28.92 -17.78
N VAL A 609 -0.84 29.56 -18.52
CA VAL A 609 -0.48 30.67 -19.43
C VAL A 609 -0.27 31.97 -18.66
N GLY A 610 -1.09 32.23 -17.63
CA GLY A 610 -1.10 33.50 -16.92
C GLY A 610 -1.39 34.67 -17.88
N ASP A 611 -0.65 35.77 -17.72
CA ASP A 611 -0.83 36.99 -18.53
C ASP A 611 -0.07 36.97 -19.87
N SER A 612 0.50 35.83 -20.26
CA SER A 612 1.34 35.73 -21.45
C SER A 612 0.52 35.66 -22.74
N ALA A 613 0.87 36.51 -23.71
CA ALA A 613 0.31 36.49 -25.06
C ALA A 613 1.10 35.60 -26.05
N LEU A 614 2.10 34.86 -25.58
CA LEU A 614 2.94 34.03 -26.45
C LEU A 614 2.17 32.77 -26.89
N ARG A 615 1.86 32.71 -28.19
CA ARG A 615 1.19 31.54 -28.81
C ARG A 615 1.92 30.21 -28.57
N SER A 616 3.25 30.22 -28.52
CA SER A 616 4.04 29.02 -28.18
C SER A 616 3.75 28.51 -26.77
N LEU A 617 3.50 29.40 -25.81
CA LEU A 617 3.11 29.03 -24.46
C LEU A 617 1.67 28.51 -24.42
N TRP A 618 0.76 29.08 -25.23
CA TRP A 618 -0.61 28.57 -25.34
C TRP A 618 -0.63 27.13 -25.85
N PHE A 619 0.15 26.84 -26.89
CA PHE A 619 0.31 25.47 -27.41
C PHE A 619 0.90 24.53 -26.35
N ASP A 620 1.99 24.92 -25.70
CA ASP A 620 2.64 24.11 -24.67
C ASP A 620 1.68 23.83 -23.49
N ALA A 621 0.89 24.82 -23.06
CA ALA A 621 -0.10 24.67 -22.01
C ALA A 621 -1.24 23.71 -22.41
N LEU A 622 -1.82 23.87 -23.60
CA LEU A 622 -2.86 22.97 -24.12
C LEU A 622 -2.36 21.52 -24.17
N ALA A 623 -1.19 21.30 -24.76
CA ALA A 623 -0.64 19.97 -24.95
C ALA A 623 -0.31 19.28 -23.61
N ARG A 624 0.35 20.00 -22.71
CA ARG A 624 0.70 19.48 -21.38
C ARG A 624 -0.52 19.24 -20.51
N ALA A 625 -1.52 20.14 -20.53
CA ALA A 625 -2.76 19.92 -19.82
C ALA A 625 -3.48 18.67 -20.34
N LEU A 626 -3.58 18.50 -21.66
CA LEU A 626 -4.24 17.33 -22.27
C LEU A 626 -3.56 16.02 -21.86
N ASN A 627 -2.22 16.02 -21.80
CA ASN A 627 -1.44 14.87 -21.32
C ASN A 627 -1.81 14.46 -19.89
N LEU A 628 -2.15 15.40 -19.00
CA LEU A 628 -2.59 15.04 -17.65
C LEU A 628 -3.92 14.29 -17.66
N PHE A 629 -4.84 14.69 -18.53
CA PHE A 629 -6.13 14.04 -18.70
C PHE A 629 -5.97 12.66 -19.34
N ILE A 630 -5.04 12.48 -20.29
CA ILE A 630 -4.71 11.15 -20.85
C ILE A 630 -4.17 10.22 -19.77
N ASN A 631 -3.32 10.75 -18.88
CA ASN A 631 -2.65 9.98 -17.82
C ASN A 631 -3.46 9.92 -16.51
N TRP A 632 -4.76 10.20 -16.53
CA TRP A 632 -5.63 10.26 -15.33
C TRP A 632 -5.51 9.03 -14.41
N ARG A 633 -5.23 7.85 -15.00
CA ARG A 633 -5.06 6.57 -14.29
C ARG A 633 -3.95 6.60 -13.25
N ALA A 634 -2.98 7.49 -13.38
CA ALA A 634 -1.89 7.66 -12.41
C ALA A 634 -2.32 8.42 -11.13
N TYR A 635 -3.53 8.97 -11.09
CA TYR A 635 -4.01 9.76 -9.94
C TYR A 635 -4.83 8.95 -8.95
N LEU A 636 -5.03 7.65 -9.19
CA LEU A 636 -5.69 6.76 -8.22
C LEU A 636 -4.69 6.34 -7.15
N LEU A 637 -4.72 7.04 -6.01
CA LEU A 637 -3.73 6.83 -4.95
C LEU A 637 -4.12 5.67 -4.03
N ALA A 638 -3.12 4.93 -3.57
CA ALA A 638 -3.30 3.82 -2.63
C ALA A 638 -2.31 3.92 -1.46
N SER A 639 -2.71 3.40 -0.30
CA SER A 639 -1.81 3.24 0.84
C SER A 639 -0.84 2.07 0.65
N GLY A 640 0.36 2.25 1.21
CA GLY A 640 1.44 1.25 1.25
C GLY A 640 2.56 1.49 0.24
N GLY A 641 3.68 0.78 0.44
CA GLY A 641 4.81 0.71 -0.50
C GLY A 641 6.08 0.15 0.16
N GLN A 642 7.19 0.20 -0.57
CA GLN A 642 8.43 -0.46 -0.14
C GLN A 642 8.98 0.10 1.16
N GLY A 643 8.97 -0.73 2.21
CA GLY A 643 9.54 -0.36 3.51
C GLY A 643 8.60 0.45 4.40
N ALA A 644 7.32 0.56 4.06
CA ALA A 644 6.28 1.09 4.96
C ALA A 644 5.13 0.10 5.08
N THR A 645 4.61 -0.07 6.29
CA THR A 645 3.43 -0.91 6.48
C THR A 645 2.21 -0.32 5.78
N HIS A 646 1.95 0.96 6.06
CA HIS A 646 0.81 1.69 5.55
C HIS A 646 1.25 3.13 5.43
N ALA A 647 1.47 3.58 4.20
CA ALA A 647 1.77 4.97 3.93
C ALA A 647 0.50 5.80 4.08
N ASP A 648 0.62 7.01 4.63
CA ASP A 648 -0.47 7.98 4.66
C ASP A 648 -0.78 8.42 3.22
N VAL A 649 -2.00 8.18 2.75
CA VAL A 649 -2.43 8.60 1.40
C VAL A 649 -2.40 10.12 1.25
N GLN A 650 -2.52 10.88 2.34
CA GLN A 650 -2.37 12.33 2.28
C GLN A 650 -0.95 12.75 1.86
N ASP A 651 0.06 11.98 2.25
CA ASP A 651 1.45 12.21 1.82
C ASP A 651 1.61 11.88 0.32
N ALA A 652 1.00 10.78 -0.13
CA ALA A 652 0.97 10.42 -1.54
C ALA A 652 0.26 11.50 -2.38
N PHE A 653 -0.83 12.07 -1.87
CA PHE A 653 -1.56 13.14 -2.55
C PHE A 653 -0.71 14.40 -2.69
N LEU A 654 -0.06 14.85 -1.60
CA LEU A 654 0.87 15.97 -1.65
C LEU A 654 2.01 15.72 -2.65
N ARG A 655 2.60 14.52 -2.66
CA ARG A 655 3.68 14.15 -3.59
C ARG A 655 3.21 14.17 -5.04
N THR A 656 2.00 13.68 -5.33
CA THR A 656 1.42 13.71 -6.68
C THR A 656 1.25 15.14 -7.14
N VAL A 657 0.62 16.00 -6.31
CA VAL A 657 0.40 17.41 -6.65
C VAL A 657 1.73 18.14 -6.87
N LEU A 658 2.73 17.89 -6.03
CA LEU A 658 4.08 18.45 -6.18
C LEU A 658 4.73 18.04 -7.51
N LEU A 659 4.69 16.76 -7.85
CA LEU A 659 5.30 16.24 -9.09
C LEU A 659 4.65 16.85 -10.33
N LEU A 660 3.31 16.95 -10.33
CA LEU A 660 2.56 17.58 -11.41
C LEU A 660 2.86 19.08 -11.49
N ALA A 661 2.86 19.79 -10.36
CA ALA A 661 3.16 21.22 -10.33
C ALA A 661 4.60 21.50 -10.81
N TYR A 662 5.58 20.70 -10.39
CA TYR A 662 6.97 20.83 -10.85
C TYR A 662 7.08 20.68 -12.37
N ALA A 663 6.32 19.76 -12.98
CA ALA A 663 6.31 19.55 -14.42
C ALA A 663 5.65 20.70 -15.19
N LEU A 664 4.60 21.32 -14.63
CA LEU A 664 3.70 22.21 -15.36
C LEU A 664 3.89 23.70 -15.10
N VAL A 665 4.45 24.08 -13.94
CA VAL A 665 4.63 25.49 -13.61
C VAL A 665 5.64 26.12 -14.58
N PRO A 666 5.26 27.21 -15.28
CA PRO A 666 6.15 27.94 -16.16
C PRO A 666 7.32 28.54 -15.39
N LEU A 667 8.48 28.62 -16.04
CA LEU A 667 9.73 29.08 -15.43
C LEU A 667 9.67 30.55 -14.95
N ASP A 668 8.76 31.36 -15.51
CA ASP A 668 8.64 32.80 -15.23
C ASP A 668 7.26 33.22 -14.67
N ALA A 669 6.43 32.26 -14.24
CA ALA A 669 5.10 32.57 -13.72
C ALA A 669 5.16 33.28 -12.35
N GLY A 670 4.37 34.33 -12.17
CA GLY A 670 4.24 35.00 -10.87
C GLY A 670 3.60 34.09 -9.80
N ALA A 671 3.85 34.39 -8.53
CA ALA A 671 3.40 33.58 -7.38
C ALA A 671 1.89 33.25 -7.40
N GLY A 672 1.04 34.18 -7.86
CA GLY A 672 -0.40 33.96 -7.99
C GLY A 672 -0.76 32.84 -8.98
N ALA A 673 -0.18 32.86 -10.18
CA ALA A 673 -0.38 31.83 -11.21
C ALA A 673 0.12 30.46 -10.72
N GLN A 674 1.28 30.42 -10.03
CA GLN A 674 1.81 29.19 -9.45
C GLN A 674 0.86 28.56 -8.41
N SER A 675 0.24 29.37 -7.56
CA SER A 675 -0.78 28.92 -6.59
C SER A 675 -2.05 28.41 -7.26
N GLN A 676 -2.47 29.04 -8.35
CA GLN A 676 -3.65 28.61 -9.12
C GLN A 676 -3.41 27.25 -9.78
N VAL A 677 -2.25 27.04 -10.42
CA VAL A 677 -1.87 25.72 -10.97
C VAL A 677 -1.96 24.65 -9.90
N GLY A 678 -1.35 24.88 -8.73
CA GLY A 678 -1.41 23.94 -7.60
C GLY A 678 -2.85 23.61 -7.19
N THR A 679 -3.73 24.61 -7.14
CA THR A 679 -5.16 24.45 -6.77
C THR A 679 -5.92 23.62 -7.80
N GLN A 680 -5.74 23.92 -9.10
CA GLN A 680 -6.40 23.19 -10.18
C GLN A 680 -5.94 21.72 -10.23
N LEU A 681 -4.66 21.46 -9.98
CA LEU A 681 -4.13 20.08 -9.93
C LEU A 681 -4.73 19.26 -8.78
N GLN A 682 -4.95 19.87 -7.61
CA GLN A 682 -5.60 19.19 -6.49
C GLN A 682 -7.06 18.83 -6.80
N GLN A 683 -7.79 19.76 -7.41
CA GLN A 683 -9.17 19.55 -7.83
C GLN A 683 -9.26 18.45 -8.89
N LEU A 684 -8.37 18.47 -9.89
CA LEU A 684 -8.28 17.45 -10.92
C LEU A 684 -8.03 16.05 -10.34
N VAL A 685 -7.01 15.90 -9.49
CA VAL A 685 -6.68 14.60 -8.87
C VAL A 685 -7.85 14.07 -8.03
N GLY A 686 -8.51 14.94 -7.25
CA GLY A 686 -9.69 14.58 -6.46
C GLY A 686 -10.90 14.20 -7.32
N ALA A 687 -11.16 14.94 -8.39
CA ALA A 687 -12.28 14.71 -9.30
C ALA A 687 -12.10 13.42 -10.11
N VAL A 688 -10.88 13.13 -10.58
CA VAL A 688 -10.55 11.88 -11.27
C VAL A 688 -10.75 10.67 -10.36
N ALA A 689 -10.28 10.74 -9.11
CA ALA A 689 -10.51 9.69 -8.14
C ALA A 689 -12.03 9.47 -7.89
N ALA A 690 -12.78 10.55 -7.66
CA ALA A 690 -14.23 10.48 -7.48
C ALA A 690 -14.94 9.86 -8.69
N ALA A 691 -14.61 10.30 -9.90
CA ALA A 691 -15.19 9.78 -11.13
C ALA A 691 -14.88 8.28 -11.32
N TYR A 692 -13.64 7.86 -11.07
CA TYR A 692 -13.28 6.43 -11.13
C TYR A 692 -14.07 5.61 -10.11
N TRP A 693 -14.24 6.10 -8.88
CA TRP A 693 -15.09 5.46 -7.88
C TRP A 693 -16.54 5.33 -8.36
N GLN A 694 -17.10 6.40 -8.93
CA GLN A 694 -18.47 6.43 -9.44
C GLN A 694 -18.67 5.54 -10.66
N THR A 695 -17.63 5.27 -11.44
CA THR A 695 -17.69 4.35 -12.59
C THR A 695 -17.53 2.89 -12.17
N SER A 696 -16.72 2.59 -11.16
CA SER A 696 -16.36 1.21 -10.79
C SER A 696 -17.13 0.67 -9.59
N VAL A 697 -17.39 1.49 -8.58
CA VAL A 697 -18.01 1.09 -7.33
C VAL A 697 -19.45 1.58 -7.26
N GLY A 698 -19.66 2.89 -7.36
CA GLY A 698 -21.00 3.49 -7.22
C GLY A 698 -20.97 4.86 -6.54
N PRO A 699 -22.08 5.30 -5.91
CA PRO A 699 -22.22 6.65 -5.40
C PRO A 699 -21.18 7.00 -4.32
N LEU A 700 -20.88 8.29 -4.20
CA LEU A 700 -19.94 8.79 -3.20
C LEU A 700 -20.59 8.85 -1.82
N ALA A 701 -19.84 8.42 -0.80
CA ALA A 701 -20.15 8.64 0.61
C ALA A 701 -20.38 10.13 0.94
N ALA A 702 -21.33 10.38 1.84
CA ALA A 702 -21.66 11.71 2.34
C ALA A 702 -20.60 12.26 3.30
N ASN A 703 -19.83 11.39 3.96
CA ASN A 703 -18.77 11.81 4.88
C ASN A 703 -17.69 12.62 4.14
N THR A 704 -17.64 13.92 4.44
CA THR A 704 -16.68 14.87 3.88
C THR A 704 -15.81 15.42 5.01
N ASP A 705 -14.49 15.27 4.89
CA ASP A 705 -13.55 15.89 5.81
C ASP A 705 -13.09 17.24 5.23
N ALA A 706 -13.55 18.33 5.84
CA ALA A 706 -13.23 19.69 5.41
C ALA A 706 -11.85 20.17 5.88
N ARG A 707 -11.12 19.38 6.68
CA ARG A 707 -9.79 19.76 7.16
C ARG A 707 -8.82 19.88 5.99
N THR A 708 -7.95 20.88 6.09
CA THR A 708 -6.91 21.16 5.10
C THR A 708 -5.55 21.15 5.80
N SER A 709 -4.51 20.75 5.07
CA SER A 709 -3.12 20.93 5.50
C SER A 709 -2.45 21.97 4.62
N THR A 710 -1.45 22.67 5.14
CA THR A 710 -0.69 23.64 4.34
C THR A 710 0.69 23.07 4.02
N ALA A 711 1.08 23.17 2.75
CA ALA A 711 2.39 22.79 2.29
C ALA A 711 3.02 23.95 1.50
N THR A 712 4.28 24.24 1.76
CA THR A 712 5.08 25.18 0.99
C THR A 712 6.19 24.42 0.27
N ILE A 713 6.41 24.79 -0.98
CA ILE A 713 7.34 24.12 -1.89
C ILE A 713 8.22 25.19 -2.51
N ALA A 714 9.54 25.08 -2.37
CA ALA A 714 10.48 26.06 -2.92
C ALA A 714 11.79 25.39 -3.37
N GLY A 715 12.34 25.82 -4.50
CA GLY A 715 13.60 25.30 -5.04
C GLY A 715 13.95 25.92 -6.39
N TYR A 716 14.93 25.35 -7.10
CA TYR A 716 15.22 25.72 -8.48
C TYR A 716 14.86 24.59 -9.43
N LYS A 717 14.19 24.90 -10.54
CA LYS A 717 13.92 23.96 -11.64
C LYS A 717 15.16 23.93 -12.56
N ALA A 718 16.16 23.16 -12.16
CA ALA A 718 17.43 22.99 -12.87
C ALA A 718 18.03 21.60 -12.58
N PRO A 719 18.83 21.00 -13.46
CA PRO A 719 19.53 19.74 -13.17
C PRO A 719 20.42 19.85 -11.93
N ALA A 720 20.56 18.74 -11.17
CA ALA A 720 21.38 18.67 -9.95
C ALA A 720 21.07 19.75 -8.90
N SER A 721 19.79 20.15 -8.79
CA SER A 721 19.27 21.13 -7.83
C SER A 721 18.42 20.45 -6.76
N VAL A 722 17.88 21.23 -5.82
CA VAL A 722 17.05 20.74 -4.73
C VAL A 722 15.74 21.52 -4.62
N VAL A 723 14.66 20.79 -4.34
CA VAL A 723 13.37 21.32 -3.91
C VAL A 723 13.17 21.01 -2.43
N THR A 724 12.73 22.03 -1.69
CA THR A 724 12.35 21.94 -0.28
C THR A 724 10.84 21.84 -0.15
N VAL A 725 10.38 20.94 0.72
CA VAL A 725 8.97 20.77 1.04
C VAL A 725 8.80 20.86 2.55
N THR A 726 7.96 21.80 2.99
CA THR A 726 7.58 21.93 4.40
C THR A 726 6.07 21.85 4.54
N ARG A 727 5.61 20.98 5.42
CA ARG A 727 4.19 20.75 5.71
C ARG A 727 3.90 21.14 7.14
N ASN A 728 2.94 22.03 7.34
CA ASN A 728 2.40 22.27 8.67
C ASN A 728 1.23 21.31 8.88
N ALA A 729 1.26 20.56 9.98
CA ALA A 729 0.18 19.65 10.33
C ALA A 729 -1.14 20.43 10.39
N ALA A 730 -2.21 19.84 9.84
CA ALA A 730 -3.55 20.38 10.07
C ALA A 730 -3.83 20.36 11.58
N PRO A 731 -4.41 21.42 12.18
CA PRO A 731 -4.85 21.35 13.57
C PRO A 731 -5.80 20.15 13.74
N ALA A 732 -5.62 19.43 14.85
CA ALA A 732 -6.22 18.12 15.12
C ALA A 732 -7.75 18.12 15.02
#